data_AF-A0A2V8SE89-F1
#
_entry.id   AF-A0A2V8SE89-F1
#
_cell.length_a   1.000
_cell.length_b   1.000
_cell.length_c   1.000
_cell.angle_alpha   90.00
_cell.angle_beta   90.00
_cell.angle_gamma   90.00
#
_symmetry.space_group_name_H-M   'P 1'
#
loop_
_entity.id
_entity.type
_entity.pdbx_description
1 polymer ?
#
loop_
_entity_poly.entity_id
_entity_poly.type
_entity_poly.pdbx_seq_one_letter_code
_entity_poly.pdbx_strand_id
1 'polypeptide(L)'
;MAQSLPSTNIDANVGPVSGGSQVAVGSHILQIGHVEGGVVYVSQGEPPAPRPINQPIMLRPRAFPRLLDRVSETETVVRALESKECVECSGEQGSGKTSLLRHLSYHPRADAFPSGVIYFQVNRQSTDDLLKSLFDAFYEYDSPLKPTETQIRHYLQSVSALILLDDVETAREQTENPTNVALYLMNVAPNCTFITASTERSLLGEAREVILKGLPADEALTLFEREFGRALSEEERAYARALCESLGCNPRRILRAASQAREEGRLLPEFAVLPHAGPVLPATQAPAAAFVKPRSEDEDKVLSALAVFYGAPVRAEHLAAVAGVQNAAQVLGDLEVRSLVQSHDGRYSLTEDVNGTLRRERDLTPWLARALWHFAAWAELSRQQPKLIAAEAQPIQLVLEWGVAAKRWVEVRRLGHAAEVALALCGKWDAWAVALQCVLKAARAREDKADEAWALHQLGTRALCLGKRSAAEASLNAALSMRVALNDTSGAAVTRHNLQILLSPPGGNVEHDPPPPPPPPLSLLYKLTVTALLLMSGATVALRYWPSKPIAHPASIVAFSASPATVAPNAQAQLCYEVLDASSARIEPDIGERKPATKECLTVTPQQTTVYTLTANGLDGSTISRQITVNVEAPPPAPSAQILSFAVERRNGLGGAGDVRFQLCYGVRDADRVEIDNGVGEVAVAEQKCVPIKPEQTTVYTLTATGSDGRAARQQVTVDATKPPPPLATIPTFDPSPASIVAGETAQLCYQLRDASSAHIVPGVGEVNASSDRQCVNVAPRENTTYTLTALNPEGKPSSRRANIAVTPPAPKVVVFNANPDSVETEGRVRLCYETTDASRVEISNGVGPVRPADKGCAETFVQLASKTFTLTATGRDGRSASRSVTVTVNIPSPEISLSVNPESIQSGETARLCYSVANVKSFGIDPGVAKRRLSSNPVGVECVPVQPKGTTTYTLNATGLGGQTVSTQATLNVTEPPQKHARINFFEASETSIKAGASVSLCYGVSDAVRVSIHPVRKRLQPSEKNCVDDSPKQSQTYTLNAVGEDGHTESRDVTVEVSGEQGGNSNQSGSGQGQQPPPRITRLEIKKRRLGAMQLCYAVENASAARVEPDFGDVMPVKLPGKCMDIRASEPRTYILTATGFDGQTKSESIEYTPPPKPQPIPIRINEFTPAEQTIGPGAKTKICYSTFGEGSAQISPEVGSVMPSIFGEQHCKMVAPKQTTVYTLTVSSREGQPDSRQVRVIVRLILQ
;
A
#
# COMPACT_ATOMS: atom_id res chain seq x y z
N MET A 1 -2.25 -27.30 57.90
CA MET A 1 -3.55 -26.82 58.44
C MET A 1 -3.74 -25.39 58.00
N ALA A 2 -4.98 -24.98 57.73
CA ALA A 2 -5.28 -23.69 57.11
C ALA A 2 -5.29 -22.55 58.14
N GLN A 3 -4.88 -21.35 57.69
CA GLN A 3 -5.42 -20.08 58.18
C GLN A 3 -5.43 -19.08 57.02
N SER A 4 -6.62 -18.59 56.70
CA SER A 4 -6.87 -17.60 55.66
C SER A 4 -6.54 -16.19 56.16
N LEU A 5 -5.74 -15.44 55.40
CA LEU A 5 -5.62 -13.99 55.56
C LEU A 5 -6.73 -13.29 54.76
N PRO A 6 -7.28 -12.17 55.26
CA PRO A 6 -8.48 -11.57 54.69
C PRO A 6 -8.20 -10.88 53.34
N SER A 7 -9.11 -11.07 52.39
CA SER A 7 -9.16 -10.34 51.13
C SER A 7 -9.51 -8.88 51.36
N THR A 8 -8.52 -7.99 51.34
CA THR A 8 -8.77 -6.56 51.15
C THR A 8 -9.23 -6.34 49.71
N ASN A 9 -10.54 -6.20 49.51
CA ASN A 9 -11.10 -5.65 48.28
C ASN A 9 -10.52 -4.24 48.09
N ILE A 10 -9.57 -4.11 47.18
CA ILE A 10 -9.23 -2.83 46.60
C ILE A 10 -10.23 -2.63 45.47
N ASP A 11 -11.34 -1.95 45.78
CA ASP A 11 -12.23 -1.37 44.78
C ASP A 11 -11.48 -0.24 44.04
N ALA A 12 -10.54 -0.64 43.20
CA ALA A 12 -9.96 0.20 42.17
C ALA A 12 -11.07 0.43 41.14
N ASN A 13 -11.81 1.51 41.34
CA ASN A 13 -12.97 1.94 40.55
C ASN A 13 -12.53 2.37 39.13
N VAL A 14 -12.08 1.40 38.33
CA VAL A 14 -11.90 1.54 36.87
C VAL A 14 -13.28 1.36 36.25
N GLY A 15 -14.11 2.39 36.38
CA GLY A 15 -15.31 2.52 35.55
C GLY A 15 -14.95 2.50 34.07
N PRO A 16 -15.90 2.25 33.16
CA PRO A 16 -15.64 2.19 31.73
C PRO A 16 -15.14 3.55 31.20
N VAL A 17 -13.81 3.71 31.10
CA VAL A 17 -13.18 4.95 30.64
C VAL A 17 -13.36 5.08 29.13
N SER A 18 -14.30 5.93 28.73
CA SER A 18 -14.54 6.35 27.35
C SER A 18 -13.31 7.09 26.81
N GLY A 19 -12.57 6.48 25.87
CA GLY A 19 -11.46 7.15 25.19
C GLY A 19 -10.54 6.25 24.36
N GLY A 20 -10.24 5.03 24.81
CA GLY A 20 -9.35 4.10 24.09
C GLY A 20 -10.05 3.38 22.94
N SER A 21 -9.40 3.30 21.78
CA SER A 21 -9.87 2.55 20.59
C SER A 21 -9.81 1.04 20.83
N GLN A 22 -10.70 0.27 20.20
CA GLN A 22 -10.84 -1.17 20.47
C GLN A 22 -10.55 -2.03 19.24
N VAL A 23 -9.98 -3.23 19.46
CA VAL A 23 -9.78 -4.30 18.48
C VAL A 23 -10.35 -5.61 19.01
N ALA A 24 -11.26 -6.25 18.27
CA ALA A 24 -11.74 -7.59 18.58
C ALA A 24 -10.72 -8.66 18.13
N VAL A 25 -10.42 -9.63 18.98
CA VAL A 25 -9.39 -10.67 18.77
C VAL A 25 -9.84 -12.01 19.36
N GLY A 26 -10.52 -12.83 18.55
CA GLY A 26 -11.10 -14.10 19.02
C GLY A 26 -12.12 -13.86 20.14
N SER A 27 -11.88 -14.42 21.33
CA SER A 27 -12.69 -14.22 22.54
C SER A 27 -12.31 -12.97 23.36
N HIS A 28 -11.42 -12.12 22.85
CA HIS A 28 -10.89 -10.96 23.57
C HIS A 28 -11.21 -9.64 22.86
N ILE A 29 -11.26 -8.56 23.64
CA ILE A 29 -11.27 -7.18 23.14
C ILE A 29 -10.02 -6.50 23.70
N LEU A 30 -9.16 -6.01 22.81
CA LEU A 30 -8.00 -5.19 23.14
C LEU A 30 -8.39 -3.71 23.05
N GLN A 31 -8.36 -2.99 24.17
CA GLN A 31 -8.45 -1.53 24.20
C GLN A 31 -7.03 -0.94 24.17
N ILE A 32 -6.76 -0.01 23.25
CA ILE A 32 -5.44 0.56 22.99
C ILE A 32 -5.48 2.08 22.83
N GLY A 33 -4.34 2.75 23.06
CA GLY A 33 -4.21 4.21 23.07
C GLY A 33 -4.18 4.83 24.47
N HIS A 34 -4.24 4.04 25.53
CA HIS A 34 -4.04 4.47 26.93
C HIS A 34 -2.55 4.63 27.26
N VAL A 35 -2.21 5.55 28.17
CA VAL A 35 -0.81 5.84 28.55
C VAL A 35 -0.17 4.69 29.34
N GLU A 36 -0.98 3.92 30.06
CA GLU A 36 -0.63 2.69 30.78
C GLU A 36 -0.40 1.49 29.84
N GLY A 37 -0.71 1.62 28.55
CA GLY A 37 -0.64 0.57 27.54
C GLY A 37 -1.95 -0.20 27.34
N GLY A 38 -1.93 -1.21 26.46
CA GLY A 38 -3.14 -1.94 26.06
C GLY A 38 -3.80 -2.74 27.20
N VAL A 39 -5.12 -2.71 27.27
CA VAL A 39 -5.94 -3.45 28.24
C VAL A 39 -6.73 -4.52 27.51
N VAL A 40 -6.71 -5.77 28.00
CA VAL A 40 -7.50 -6.87 27.43
C VAL A 40 -8.77 -7.05 28.25
N TYR A 41 -9.87 -7.39 27.59
CA TYR A 41 -11.10 -7.86 28.22
C TYR A 41 -11.55 -9.17 27.54
N VAL A 42 -12.24 -10.03 28.28
CA VAL A 42 -12.92 -11.19 27.70
C VAL A 42 -14.26 -10.72 27.12
N SER A 43 -14.52 -11.01 25.85
CA SER A 43 -15.81 -10.71 25.21
C SER A 43 -16.91 -11.58 25.83
N GLN A 44 -18.01 -10.97 26.26
CA GLN A 44 -19.21 -11.68 26.73
C GLN A 44 -20.26 -11.92 25.64
N GLY A 45 -19.97 -11.53 24.40
CA GLY A 45 -20.78 -11.83 23.22
C GLY A 45 -19.95 -12.44 22.10
N GLU A 46 -20.62 -12.97 21.08
CA GLU A 46 -19.96 -13.43 19.85
C GLU A 46 -19.15 -12.28 19.22
N PRO A 47 -17.94 -12.55 18.69
CA PRO A 47 -17.14 -11.52 18.04
C PRO A 47 -17.88 -10.96 16.80
N PRO A 48 -17.70 -9.68 16.47
CA PRO A 48 -18.42 -9.03 15.37
C PRO A 48 -18.18 -9.80 14.06
N ALA A 49 -19.25 -10.32 13.49
CA ALA A 49 -19.19 -11.14 12.29
C ALA A 49 -18.73 -10.29 11.09
N PRO A 50 -17.61 -10.64 10.42
CA PRO A 50 -17.18 -9.95 9.22
C PRO A 50 -18.20 -10.16 8.09
N ARG A 51 -18.49 -9.09 7.35
CA ARG A 51 -19.44 -9.11 6.23
C ARG A 51 -18.67 -9.34 4.92
N PRO A 52 -19.07 -10.28 4.05
CA PRO A 52 -18.39 -10.51 2.79
C PRO A 52 -18.57 -9.29 1.85
N ILE A 53 -17.50 -8.87 1.21
CA ILE A 53 -17.51 -7.84 0.17
C ILE A 53 -18.16 -8.42 -1.09
N ASN A 54 -18.90 -7.61 -1.84
CA ASN A 54 -19.56 -8.02 -3.09
C ASN A 54 -18.56 -8.60 -4.10
N GLN A 55 -18.81 -9.82 -4.56
CA GLN A 55 -17.97 -10.57 -5.50
C GLN A 55 -18.51 -10.44 -6.95
N PRO A 56 -17.65 -10.55 -7.98
CA PRO A 56 -16.21 -10.82 -7.94
C PRO A 56 -15.38 -9.59 -7.56
N ILE A 57 -14.33 -9.79 -6.76
CA ILE A 57 -13.45 -8.73 -6.28
C ILE A 57 -12.25 -8.60 -7.20
N MET A 58 -12.02 -7.39 -7.74
CA MET A 58 -11.08 -7.16 -8.84
C MET A 58 -9.92 -6.24 -8.42
N LEU A 59 -9.08 -6.74 -7.51
CA LEU A 59 -7.90 -6.03 -7.01
C LEU A 59 -6.69 -6.30 -7.92
N ARG A 60 -6.73 -5.71 -9.13
CA ARG A 60 -5.74 -5.89 -10.20
C ARG A 60 -4.72 -4.74 -10.22
N PRO A 61 -3.43 -5.00 -10.52
CA PRO A 61 -2.43 -3.96 -10.81
C PRO A 61 -2.71 -3.36 -12.19
N ARG A 62 -2.03 -2.28 -12.60
CA ARG A 62 -2.16 -1.74 -13.97
C ARG A 62 -1.85 -2.81 -15.04
N ALA A 63 -2.77 -3.01 -15.98
CA ALA A 63 -2.66 -4.00 -17.05
C ALA A 63 -1.35 -3.94 -17.87
N PHE A 64 -0.91 -5.08 -18.39
CA PHE A 64 0.25 -5.21 -19.28
C PHE A 64 -0.15 -5.86 -20.63
N PRO A 65 -0.65 -5.08 -21.61
CA PRO A 65 -1.32 -5.64 -22.80
C PRO A 65 -0.40 -6.08 -23.95
N ARG A 66 0.92 -5.83 -23.88
CA ARG A 66 1.88 -6.12 -24.98
C ARG A 66 3.09 -6.92 -24.51
N LEU A 67 2.81 -8.10 -23.93
CA LEU A 67 3.83 -9.06 -23.54
C LEU A 67 4.52 -9.62 -24.80
N LEU A 68 5.85 -9.46 -24.89
CA LEU A 68 6.65 -10.00 -26.00
C LEU A 68 7.00 -11.45 -25.73
N ASP A 69 6.83 -12.30 -26.74
CA ASP A 69 7.22 -13.71 -26.80
C ASP A 69 7.22 -14.48 -25.46
N ARG A 70 6.02 -14.56 -24.86
CA ARG A 70 5.71 -15.41 -23.70
C ARG A 70 4.47 -16.26 -23.95
N VAL A 71 4.19 -16.59 -25.21
CA VAL A 71 2.98 -17.35 -25.59
C VAL A 71 3.02 -18.74 -24.94
N SER A 72 4.19 -19.40 -24.94
CA SER A 72 4.34 -20.75 -24.37
C SER A 72 4.14 -20.79 -22.85
N GLU A 73 4.67 -19.80 -22.14
CA GLU A 73 4.54 -19.64 -20.70
C GLU A 73 3.10 -19.26 -20.33
N THR A 74 2.51 -18.33 -21.06
CA THR A 74 1.11 -17.90 -20.86
C THR A 74 0.16 -19.08 -21.09
N GLU A 75 0.31 -19.84 -22.18
CA GLU A 75 -0.47 -21.07 -22.41
C GLU A 75 -0.27 -22.10 -21.29
N THR A 76 0.95 -22.27 -20.79
CA THR A 76 1.23 -23.23 -19.71
C THR A 76 0.52 -22.83 -18.41
N VAL A 77 0.54 -21.54 -18.05
CA VAL A 77 -0.20 -21.01 -16.91
C VAL A 77 -1.71 -21.17 -17.14
N VAL A 78 -2.21 -20.79 -18.32
CA VAL A 78 -3.64 -20.84 -18.65
C VAL A 78 -4.20 -22.26 -18.57
N ARG A 79 -3.47 -23.26 -19.06
CA ARG A 79 -3.87 -24.69 -18.92
C ARG A 79 -3.88 -25.14 -17.46
N ALA A 80 -2.93 -24.68 -16.64
CA ALA A 80 -2.93 -24.97 -15.20
C ALA A 80 -4.15 -24.34 -14.49
N LEU A 81 -4.53 -23.12 -14.86
CA LEU A 81 -5.75 -22.46 -14.37
C LEU A 81 -7.03 -23.22 -14.76
N GLU A 82 -7.10 -23.82 -15.95
CA GLU A 82 -8.24 -24.67 -16.34
C GLU A 82 -8.42 -25.88 -15.41
N SER A 83 -7.31 -26.44 -14.91
CA SER A 83 -7.31 -27.51 -13.89
C SER A 83 -7.27 -27.01 -12.44
N LYS A 84 -7.37 -25.70 -12.20
CA LYS A 84 -7.19 -25.05 -10.88
C LYS A 84 -5.85 -25.34 -10.17
N GLU A 85 -4.83 -25.77 -10.91
CA GLU A 85 -3.48 -26.07 -10.41
C GLU A 85 -2.76 -24.74 -10.10
N CYS A 86 -2.12 -24.65 -8.92
CA CYS A 86 -1.30 -23.48 -8.57
C CYS A 86 -0.02 -23.44 -9.43
N VAL A 87 0.50 -22.24 -9.68
CA VAL A 87 1.64 -22.03 -10.59
C VAL A 87 2.75 -21.22 -9.91
N GLU A 88 3.99 -21.66 -10.02
CA GLU A 88 5.19 -20.90 -9.65
C GLU A 88 5.92 -20.42 -10.90
N CYS A 89 5.90 -19.11 -11.13
CA CYS A 89 6.72 -18.44 -12.15
C CYS A 89 8.10 -18.12 -11.57
N SER A 90 9.08 -18.99 -11.80
CA SER A 90 10.46 -18.83 -11.33
C SER A 90 11.37 -18.18 -12.40
N GLY A 91 12.52 -17.63 -12.01
CA GLY A 91 13.55 -17.19 -12.97
C GLY A 91 14.37 -15.99 -12.50
N GLU A 92 15.40 -15.62 -13.28
CA GLU A 92 16.28 -14.49 -12.96
C GLU A 92 15.49 -13.18 -12.77
N GLN A 93 16.00 -12.26 -11.95
CA GLN A 93 15.36 -10.95 -11.81
C GLN A 93 15.42 -10.16 -13.12
N GLY A 94 14.35 -9.44 -13.47
CA GLY A 94 14.24 -8.72 -14.74
C GLY A 94 13.77 -9.57 -15.94
N SER A 95 13.60 -10.89 -15.78
CA SER A 95 13.11 -11.81 -16.84
C SER A 95 11.68 -11.55 -17.34
N GLY A 96 10.90 -10.74 -16.61
CA GLY A 96 9.53 -10.35 -16.96
C GLY A 96 8.41 -10.99 -16.11
N LYS A 97 8.74 -11.65 -14.98
CA LYS A 97 7.75 -12.30 -14.08
C LYS A 97 6.57 -11.38 -13.70
N THR A 98 6.85 -10.22 -13.11
CA THR A 98 5.82 -9.21 -12.76
C THR A 98 4.98 -8.82 -13.98
N SER A 99 5.58 -8.66 -15.16
CA SER A 99 4.86 -8.34 -16.40
C SER A 99 3.95 -9.48 -16.85
N LEU A 100 4.37 -10.74 -16.68
CA LEU A 100 3.56 -11.93 -16.95
C LEU A 100 2.40 -12.03 -15.95
N LEU A 101 2.62 -11.86 -14.64
CA LEU A 101 1.55 -11.84 -13.63
C LEU A 101 0.54 -10.73 -13.90
N ARG A 102 1.00 -9.52 -14.23
CA ARG A 102 0.16 -8.37 -14.62
C ARG A 102 -0.61 -8.59 -15.94
N HIS A 103 -0.08 -9.40 -16.84
CA HIS A 103 -0.78 -9.80 -18.06
C HIS A 103 -1.86 -10.85 -17.76
N LEU A 104 -1.48 -11.91 -17.03
CA LEU A 104 -2.35 -13.00 -16.61
C LEU A 104 -3.53 -12.55 -15.75
N SER A 105 -3.33 -11.53 -14.90
CA SER A 105 -4.40 -11.02 -14.05
C SER A 105 -5.60 -10.50 -14.85
N TYR A 106 -5.42 -10.02 -16.09
CA TYR A 106 -6.46 -9.59 -17.04
C TYR A 106 -6.81 -10.61 -18.12
N HIS A 107 -6.23 -11.82 -18.07
CA HIS A 107 -6.54 -12.85 -19.07
C HIS A 107 -7.98 -13.36 -18.87
N PRO A 108 -8.77 -13.64 -19.94
CA PRO A 108 -10.18 -14.06 -19.79
C PRO A 108 -10.42 -15.30 -18.92
N ARG A 109 -9.41 -16.15 -18.71
CA ARG A 109 -9.49 -17.31 -17.79
C ARG A 109 -9.29 -16.93 -16.32
N ALA A 110 -8.75 -15.75 -16.00
CA ALA A 110 -8.75 -15.20 -14.66
C ALA A 110 -10.16 -14.74 -14.23
N ASP A 111 -11.00 -14.29 -15.17
CA ASP A 111 -12.41 -13.93 -14.89
C ASP A 111 -13.31 -15.15 -14.62
N ALA A 112 -12.80 -16.39 -14.78
CA ALA A 112 -13.52 -17.63 -14.46
C ALA A 112 -13.57 -17.95 -12.95
N PHE A 113 -12.89 -17.17 -12.11
CA PHE A 113 -12.86 -17.35 -10.66
C PHE A 113 -14.01 -16.55 -10.01
N PRO A 114 -15.01 -17.21 -9.37
CA PRO A 114 -16.24 -16.55 -8.95
C PRO A 114 -16.05 -15.50 -7.85
N SER A 115 -15.03 -15.66 -6.98
CA SER A 115 -14.71 -14.65 -5.96
C SER A 115 -13.82 -13.52 -6.48
N GLY A 116 -13.33 -13.62 -7.72
CA GLY A 116 -12.55 -12.59 -8.41
C GLY A 116 -11.04 -12.85 -8.47
N VAL A 117 -10.30 -11.77 -8.70
CA VAL A 117 -8.84 -11.78 -8.97
C VAL A 117 -8.16 -10.73 -8.11
N ILE A 118 -7.19 -11.18 -7.31
CA ILE A 118 -6.49 -10.33 -6.32
C ILE A 118 -4.98 -10.47 -6.51
N TYR A 119 -4.29 -9.33 -6.55
CA TYR A 119 -2.85 -9.23 -6.66
C TYR A 119 -2.25 -8.66 -5.38
N PHE A 120 -1.25 -9.35 -4.81
CA PHE A 120 -0.46 -8.86 -3.70
C PHE A 120 1.01 -8.76 -4.09
N GLN A 121 1.62 -7.63 -3.74
CA GLN A 121 3.06 -7.43 -3.74
C GLN A 121 3.60 -7.90 -2.37
N VAL A 122 4.39 -8.98 -2.34
CA VAL A 122 4.76 -9.64 -1.06
C VAL A 122 5.95 -8.96 -0.38
N ASN A 123 7.01 -8.63 -1.11
CA ASN A 123 8.21 -7.88 -0.67
C ASN A 123 8.48 -7.94 0.86
N ARG A 124 8.98 -9.06 1.39
CA ARG A 124 9.35 -9.21 2.84
C ARG A 124 8.25 -8.95 3.88
N GLN A 125 6.97 -8.88 3.51
CA GLN A 125 5.89 -8.81 4.49
C GLN A 125 5.83 -10.10 5.32
N SER A 126 5.41 -9.99 6.58
CA SER A 126 5.22 -11.17 7.42
C SER A 126 4.03 -12.00 6.96
N THR A 127 4.08 -13.29 7.27
CA THR A 127 3.03 -14.25 6.92
C THR A 127 1.68 -13.89 7.54
N ASP A 128 1.63 -13.48 8.82
CA ASP A 128 0.39 -13.11 9.52
C ASP A 128 -0.21 -11.81 8.97
N ASP A 129 0.62 -10.81 8.68
CA ASP A 129 0.16 -9.50 8.19
C ASP A 129 -0.26 -9.56 6.71
N LEU A 130 0.30 -10.49 5.93
CA LEU A 130 -0.15 -10.84 4.58
C LEU A 130 -1.43 -11.68 4.62
N LEU A 131 -1.54 -12.69 5.51
CA LEU A 131 -2.78 -13.45 5.71
C LEU A 131 -3.94 -12.54 6.12
N LYS A 132 -3.69 -11.57 7.01
CA LYS A 132 -4.67 -10.53 7.37
C LYS A 132 -5.08 -9.69 6.15
N SER A 133 -4.14 -9.37 5.26
CA SER A 133 -4.43 -8.62 4.02
C SER A 133 -5.28 -9.44 3.04
N LEU A 134 -5.03 -10.75 2.93
CA LEU A 134 -5.84 -11.67 2.14
C LEU A 134 -7.27 -11.76 2.69
N PHE A 135 -7.44 -11.81 4.01
CA PHE A 135 -8.76 -11.76 4.66
C PHE A 135 -9.48 -10.43 4.40
N ASP A 136 -8.81 -9.29 4.62
CA ASP A 136 -9.37 -7.95 4.43
C ASP A 136 -9.79 -7.67 2.98
N ALA A 137 -9.22 -8.39 2.02
CA ALA A 137 -9.57 -8.27 0.62
C ALA A 137 -10.92 -8.93 0.26
N PHE A 138 -11.47 -9.81 1.12
CA PHE A 138 -12.79 -10.45 0.93
C PHE A 138 -13.84 -10.00 1.96
N TYR A 139 -13.44 -9.37 3.06
CA TYR A 139 -14.30 -9.13 4.22
C TYR A 139 -14.17 -7.71 4.76
N GLU A 140 -15.31 -7.06 5.00
CA GLU A 140 -15.42 -5.78 5.69
C GLU A 140 -16.01 -5.94 7.11
N TYR A 141 -15.75 -4.96 7.98
CA TYR A 141 -16.18 -4.98 9.37
C TYR A 141 -16.34 -3.55 9.92
N ASP A 142 -17.37 -3.35 10.74
CA ASP A 142 -17.74 -2.04 11.30
C ASP A 142 -16.84 -1.59 12.46
N SER A 143 -15.99 -2.47 12.98
CA SER A 143 -15.07 -2.18 14.09
C SER A 143 -13.78 -3.00 13.95
N PRO A 144 -12.61 -2.48 14.35
CA PRO A 144 -11.33 -3.14 14.12
C PRO A 144 -11.29 -4.59 14.61
N LEU A 145 -10.86 -5.49 13.73
CA LEU A 145 -10.88 -6.94 13.95
C LEU A 145 -9.53 -7.55 13.55
N LYS A 146 -8.94 -8.37 14.43
CA LYS A 146 -7.85 -9.31 14.10
C LYS A 146 -8.36 -10.72 14.36
N PRO A 147 -8.89 -11.43 13.33
CA PRO A 147 -9.32 -12.81 13.51
C PRO A 147 -8.11 -13.71 13.76
N THR A 148 -8.34 -14.84 14.45
CA THR A 148 -7.35 -15.90 14.61
C THR A 148 -7.12 -16.64 13.28
N GLU A 149 -5.99 -17.35 13.13
CA GLU A 149 -5.76 -18.16 11.91
C GLU A 149 -6.93 -19.12 11.65
N THR A 150 -7.44 -19.79 12.70
CA THR A 150 -8.59 -20.71 12.60
C THR A 150 -9.85 -20.01 12.05
N GLN A 151 -10.11 -18.78 12.48
CA GLN A 151 -11.22 -17.97 11.96
C GLN A 151 -10.97 -17.58 10.50
N ILE A 152 -9.78 -17.08 10.15
CA ILE A 152 -9.45 -16.72 8.75
C ILE A 152 -9.57 -17.95 7.84
N ARG A 153 -9.04 -19.10 8.24
CA ARG A 153 -9.15 -20.38 7.54
C ARG A 153 -10.61 -20.78 7.32
N HIS A 154 -11.48 -20.62 8.32
CA HIS A 154 -12.90 -20.90 8.18
C HIS A 154 -13.59 -19.95 7.18
N TYR A 155 -13.31 -18.65 7.23
CA TYR A 155 -13.87 -17.69 6.27
C TYR A 155 -13.35 -17.89 4.84
N LEU A 156 -12.06 -18.23 4.66
CA LEU A 156 -11.47 -18.46 3.34
C LEU A 156 -11.81 -19.85 2.74
N GLN A 157 -12.40 -20.78 3.50
CA GLN A 157 -12.84 -22.09 2.97
C GLN A 157 -13.85 -21.96 1.82
N SER A 158 -14.77 -21.01 1.86
CA SER A 158 -15.78 -20.81 0.81
C SER A 158 -15.31 -19.94 -0.36
N VAL A 159 -14.12 -19.35 -0.28
CA VAL A 159 -13.61 -18.40 -1.28
C VAL A 159 -12.92 -19.15 -2.41
N SER A 160 -13.28 -18.84 -3.66
CA SER A 160 -12.61 -19.39 -4.86
C SER A 160 -12.22 -18.24 -5.79
N ALA A 161 -11.03 -17.70 -5.52
CA ALA A 161 -10.43 -16.59 -6.24
C ALA A 161 -9.10 -17.00 -6.91
N LEU A 162 -8.64 -16.18 -7.85
CA LEU A 162 -7.26 -16.21 -8.34
C LEU A 162 -6.42 -15.24 -7.51
N ILE A 163 -5.42 -15.75 -6.79
CA ILE A 163 -4.50 -14.97 -5.98
C ILE A 163 -3.13 -14.91 -6.67
N LEU A 164 -2.69 -13.72 -7.07
CA LEU A 164 -1.37 -13.48 -7.63
C LEU A 164 -0.45 -12.91 -6.55
N LEU A 165 0.68 -13.59 -6.28
CA LEU A 165 1.69 -13.17 -5.30
C LEU A 165 2.98 -12.81 -6.04
N ASP A 166 3.29 -11.53 -6.17
CA ASP A 166 4.54 -11.08 -6.80
C ASP A 166 5.66 -10.85 -5.78
N ASP A 167 6.90 -11.09 -6.22
CA ASP A 167 8.15 -10.97 -5.46
C ASP A 167 8.16 -11.75 -4.12
N VAL A 168 7.87 -13.05 -4.22
CA VAL A 168 7.98 -14.00 -3.12
C VAL A 168 9.46 -14.37 -2.92
N GLU A 169 10.12 -13.71 -1.95
CA GLU A 169 11.47 -14.10 -1.51
C GLU A 169 11.45 -15.43 -0.74
N THR A 170 12.36 -16.34 -1.07
CA THR A 170 12.69 -17.48 -0.21
C THR A 170 13.57 -16.99 0.94
N ALA A 171 13.08 -17.17 2.18
CA ALA A 171 13.79 -16.71 3.38
C ALA A 171 15.13 -17.46 3.57
N ARG A 172 16.22 -16.89 3.05
CA ARG A 172 17.59 -17.37 3.28
C ARG A 172 18.21 -16.81 4.57
N GLU A 173 17.62 -15.77 5.16
CA GLU A 173 18.12 -15.13 6.37
C GLU A 173 17.08 -15.19 7.50
N GLN A 174 17.46 -15.89 8.58
CA GLN A 174 16.90 -15.88 9.94
C GLN A 174 15.86 -16.97 10.33
N THR A 175 16.18 -17.60 11.47
CA THR A 175 15.43 -18.61 12.26
C THR A 175 15.31 -20.05 11.72
N GLU A 176 15.25 -20.99 12.67
CA GLU A 176 15.49 -22.44 12.51
C GLU A 176 14.39 -23.22 11.76
N ASN A 177 13.41 -22.54 11.15
CA ASN A 177 12.39 -23.17 10.32
C ASN A 177 11.73 -22.13 9.38
N PRO A 178 12.31 -21.80 8.22
CA PRO A 178 11.75 -20.80 7.30
C PRO A 178 10.49 -21.33 6.61
N THR A 179 9.31 -20.88 7.07
CA THR A 179 8.03 -21.19 6.44
C THR A 179 7.91 -20.49 5.09
N ASN A 180 7.70 -21.25 4.00
CA ASN A 180 7.39 -20.68 2.70
C ASN A 180 6.00 -20.00 2.75
N VAL A 181 5.98 -18.67 2.62
CA VAL A 181 4.78 -17.82 2.75
C VAL A 181 3.68 -18.22 1.76
N ALA A 182 4.05 -18.55 0.51
CA ALA A 182 3.08 -18.97 -0.50
C ALA A 182 2.44 -20.31 -0.13
N LEU A 183 3.24 -21.29 0.29
CA LEU A 183 2.75 -22.60 0.73
C LEU A 183 1.83 -22.48 1.95
N TYR A 184 2.15 -21.60 2.90
CA TYR A 184 1.28 -21.34 4.03
C TYR A 184 -0.08 -20.76 3.60
N LEU A 185 -0.10 -19.77 2.71
CA LEU A 185 -1.36 -19.19 2.21
C LEU A 185 -2.19 -20.18 1.39
N MET A 186 -1.55 -21.02 0.56
CA MET A 186 -2.21 -22.12 -0.15
C MET A 186 -2.91 -23.08 0.82
N ASN A 187 -2.24 -23.42 1.92
CA ASN A 187 -2.82 -24.27 2.97
C ASN A 187 -3.98 -23.60 3.72
N VAL A 188 -4.00 -22.28 3.88
CA VAL A 188 -5.09 -21.56 4.58
C VAL A 188 -6.32 -21.33 3.68
N ALA A 189 -6.12 -21.14 2.37
CA ALA A 189 -7.18 -20.86 1.40
C ALA A 189 -7.21 -21.93 0.26
N PRO A 190 -7.56 -23.20 0.56
CA PRO A 190 -7.38 -24.33 -0.36
C PRO A 190 -8.28 -24.32 -1.61
N ASN A 191 -9.32 -23.49 -1.65
CA ASN A 191 -10.23 -23.35 -2.81
C ASN A 191 -9.85 -22.17 -3.74
N CYS A 192 -8.82 -21.39 -3.38
CA CYS A 192 -8.20 -20.40 -4.24
C CYS A 192 -7.06 -21.02 -5.07
N THR A 193 -6.89 -20.57 -6.30
CA THR A 193 -5.72 -20.92 -7.11
C THR A 193 -4.69 -19.79 -7.02
N PHE A 194 -3.43 -20.15 -6.86
CA PHE A 194 -2.34 -19.19 -6.68
C PHE A 194 -1.42 -19.15 -7.90
N ILE A 195 -0.99 -17.95 -8.30
CA ILE A 195 0.14 -17.73 -9.20
C ILE A 195 1.19 -16.96 -8.42
N THR A 196 2.37 -17.54 -8.22
CA THR A 196 3.47 -16.90 -7.51
C THR A 196 4.58 -16.49 -8.47
N ALA A 197 5.30 -15.42 -8.16
CA ALA A 197 6.54 -15.07 -8.82
C ALA A 197 7.70 -15.08 -7.82
N SER A 198 8.72 -15.86 -8.12
CA SER A 198 9.90 -16.07 -7.27
C SER A 198 11.20 -15.93 -8.08
N THR A 199 12.29 -15.58 -7.41
CA THR A 199 13.64 -15.55 -8.03
C THR A 199 14.18 -16.96 -8.24
N GLU A 200 13.93 -17.84 -7.27
CA GLU A 200 14.30 -19.26 -7.27
C GLU A 200 13.06 -20.12 -7.01
N ARG A 201 13.05 -21.33 -7.57
CA ARG A 201 11.95 -22.28 -7.38
C ARG A 201 11.87 -22.70 -5.91
N SER A 202 10.67 -22.63 -5.33
CA SER A 202 10.42 -22.81 -3.90
C SER A 202 9.26 -23.76 -3.57
N LEU A 203 8.39 -24.07 -4.54
CA LEU A 203 7.18 -24.87 -4.37
C LEU A 203 7.32 -26.24 -5.08
N LEU A 204 8.30 -27.02 -4.61
CA LEU A 204 8.64 -28.33 -5.18
C LEU A 204 7.50 -29.35 -4.97
N GLY A 205 6.72 -29.59 -6.04
CA GLY A 205 5.62 -30.56 -6.04
C GLY A 205 4.25 -29.98 -5.67
N GLU A 206 4.24 -28.78 -5.08
CA GLU A 206 3.04 -28.06 -4.63
C GLU A 206 2.46 -27.13 -5.73
N ALA A 207 3.28 -26.74 -6.71
CA ALA A 207 2.87 -25.89 -7.82
C ALA A 207 3.50 -26.31 -9.15
N ARG A 208 2.80 -25.99 -10.25
CA ARG A 208 3.27 -26.09 -11.63
C ARG A 208 4.41 -25.10 -11.86
N GLU A 209 5.58 -25.58 -12.24
CA GLU A 209 6.71 -24.69 -12.54
C GLU A 209 6.60 -24.09 -13.95
N VAL A 210 6.84 -22.77 -14.05
CA VAL A 210 7.01 -22.01 -15.29
C VAL A 210 8.28 -21.17 -15.17
N ILE A 211 9.35 -21.55 -15.87
CA ILE A 211 10.67 -20.89 -15.77
C ILE A 211 10.79 -19.78 -16.82
N LEU A 212 10.90 -18.52 -16.38
CA LEU A 212 11.15 -17.38 -17.26
C LEU A 212 12.65 -17.13 -17.41
N LYS A 213 13.17 -17.39 -18.61
CA LYS A 213 14.55 -17.09 -19.05
C LYS A 213 14.62 -15.71 -19.69
N GLY A 214 15.73 -15.36 -20.34
CA GLY A 214 15.76 -14.25 -21.31
C GLY A 214 14.72 -14.44 -22.42
N LEU A 215 14.43 -13.38 -23.17
CA LEU A 215 13.67 -13.49 -24.42
C LEU A 215 14.56 -14.11 -25.51
N PRO A 216 14.00 -14.80 -26.51
CA PRO A 216 14.72 -15.15 -27.74
C PRO A 216 15.30 -13.90 -28.41
N ALA A 217 16.50 -14.04 -28.98
CA ALA A 217 17.32 -12.88 -29.33
C ALA A 217 16.67 -11.96 -30.37
N ASP A 218 15.90 -12.50 -31.32
CA ASP A 218 15.21 -11.73 -32.36
C ASP A 218 14.02 -10.93 -31.81
N GLU A 219 13.21 -11.54 -30.95
CA GLU A 219 12.08 -10.89 -30.24
C GLU A 219 12.56 -9.84 -29.23
N ALA A 220 13.75 -10.08 -28.65
CA ALA A 220 14.42 -9.12 -27.80
C ALA A 220 14.89 -7.85 -28.55
N LEU A 221 15.13 -7.92 -29.88
CA LEU A 221 15.44 -6.73 -30.68
C LEU A 221 14.27 -5.74 -30.70
N THR A 222 13.03 -6.23 -30.62
CA THR A 222 11.84 -5.38 -30.53
C THR A 222 11.83 -4.49 -29.27
N LEU A 223 12.55 -4.85 -28.20
CA LEU A 223 12.72 -3.95 -27.04
C LEU A 223 13.63 -2.76 -27.36
N PHE A 224 14.70 -2.96 -28.12
CA PHE A 224 15.54 -1.86 -28.61
C PHE A 224 14.74 -0.93 -29.55
N GLU A 225 14.01 -1.50 -30.52
CA GLU A 225 13.17 -0.73 -31.45
C GLU A 225 12.09 0.10 -30.73
N ARG A 226 11.46 -0.48 -29.69
CA ARG A 226 10.50 0.23 -28.83
C ARG A 226 11.14 1.41 -28.08
N GLU A 227 12.35 1.27 -27.56
CA GLU A 227 13.05 2.36 -26.87
C GLU A 227 13.55 3.44 -27.83
N PHE A 228 14.08 3.08 -29.00
CA PHE A 228 14.52 4.06 -30.00
C PHE A 228 13.37 4.73 -30.76
N GLY A 229 12.15 4.18 -30.70
CA GLY A 229 10.98 4.69 -31.42
C GLY A 229 11.06 4.52 -32.95
N ARG A 230 11.99 3.69 -33.43
CA ARG A 230 12.25 3.41 -34.85
C ARG A 230 12.75 1.98 -35.03
N ALA A 231 12.64 1.46 -36.25
CA ALA A 231 13.31 0.22 -36.63
C ALA A 231 14.84 0.36 -36.56
N LEU A 232 15.52 -0.75 -36.27
CA LEU A 232 16.98 -0.86 -36.35
C LEU A 232 17.41 -1.14 -37.80
N SER A 233 18.56 -0.58 -38.22
CA SER A 233 19.23 -0.99 -39.46
C SER A 233 19.76 -2.43 -39.37
N GLU A 234 20.13 -3.05 -40.49
CA GLU A 234 20.71 -4.40 -40.47
C GLU A 234 22.01 -4.48 -39.64
N GLU A 235 22.85 -3.44 -39.74
CA GLU A 235 24.06 -3.29 -38.94
C GLU A 235 23.71 -3.16 -37.44
N GLU A 236 22.79 -2.25 -37.08
CA GLU A 236 22.34 -2.08 -35.70
C GLU A 236 21.70 -3.36 -35.12
N ARG A 237 20.99 -4.15 -35.93
CA ARG A 237 20.44 -5.44 -35.50
C ARG A 237 21.51 -6.46 -35.16
N ALA A 238 22.64 -6.47 -35.88
CA ALA A 238 23.77 -7.34 -35.54
C ALA A 238 24.37 -6.97 -34.17
N TYR A 239 24.60 -5.67 -33.92
CA TYR A 239 25.10 -5.20 -32.63
C TYR A 239 24.10 -5.38 -31.48
N ALA A 240 22.81 -5.09 -31.70
CA ALA A 240 21.77 -5.32 -30.71
C ALA A 240 21.62 -6.81 -30.35
N ARG A 241 21.80 -7.73 -31.31
CA ARG A 241 21.79 -9.18 -31.04
C ARG A 241 22.98 -9.60 -30.18
N ALA A 242 24.20 -9.20 -30.54
CA ALA A 242 25.40 -9.49 -29.74
C ALA A 242 25.32 -8.90 -28.32
N LEU A 243 24.80 -7.67 -28.18
CA LEU A 243 24.58 -7.03 -26.89
C LEU A 243 23.51 -7.78 -26.08
N CYS A 244 22.40 -8.18 -26.71
CA CYS A 244 21.36 -9.01 -26.10
C CYS A 244 21.95 -10.31 -25.52
N GLU A 245 22.69 -11.07 -26.32
CA GLU A 245 23.33 -12.32 -25.93
C GLU A 245 24.27 -12.13 -24.73
N SER A 246 25.08 -11.06 -24.73
CA SER A 246 25.97 -10.72 -23.60
C SER A 246 25.21 -10.43 -22.29
N LEU A 247 23.98 -9.91 -22.39
CA LEU A 247 23.09 -9.60 -21.27
C LEU A 247 22.15 -10.77 -20.89
N GLY A 248 22.34 -11.94 -21.49
CA GLY A 248 21.46 -13.12 -21.34
C GLY A 248 20.05 -12.90 -21.89
N CYS A 249 19.89 -11.94 -22.80
CA CYS A 249 18.64 -11.41 -23.34
C CYS A 249 17.56 -11.12 -22.27
N ASN A 250 18.01 -10.67 -21.09
CA ASN A 250 17.15 -10.29 -19.97
C ASN A 250 16.43 -8.95 -20.28
N PRO A 251 15.08 -8.90 -20.35
CA PRO A 251 14.33 -7.71 -20.76
C PRO A 251 14.71 -6.42 -20.04
N ARG A 252 14.92 -6.48 -18.72
CA ARG A 252 15.27 -5.28 -17.93
C ARG A 252 16.70 -4.79 -18.24
N ARG A 253 17.66 -5.71 -18.48
CA ARG A 253 19.02 -5.34 -18.90
C ARG A 253 19.02 -4.72 -20.30
N ILE A 254 18.25 -5.29 -21.23
CA ILE A 254 18.07 -4.75 -22.59
C ILE A 254 17.51 -3.34 -22.56
N LEU A 255 16.39 -3.11 -21.87
CA LEU A 255 15.74 -1.81 -21.80
C LEU A 255 16.67 -0.72 -21.25
N ARG A 256 17.50 -1.02 -20.24
CA ARG A 256 18.50 -0.07 -19.74
C ARG A 256 19.62 0.21 -20.73
N ALA A 257 20.16 -0.82 -21.39
CA ALA A 257 21.19 -0.63 -22.40
C ALA A 257 20.66 0.21 -23.58
N ALA A 258 19.42 -0.05 -24.02
CA ALA A 258 18.74 0.73 -25.05
C ALA A 258 18.48 2.18 -24.63
N SER A 259 17.95 2.40 -23.42
CA SER A 259 17.69 3.76 -22.91
C SER A 259 18.99 4.56 -22.73
N GLN A 260 20.08 3.94 -22.27
CA GLN A 260 21.38 4.60 -22.19
C GLN A 260 21.96 4.94 -23.57
N ALA A 261 21.92 4.02 -24.52
CA ALA A 261 22.38 4.29 -25.90
C ALA A 261 21.61 5.46 -26.53
N ARG A 262 20.28 5.51 -26.31
CA ARG A 262 19.42 6.63 -26.73
C ARG A 262 19.82 7.95 -26.05
N GLU A 263 20.13 7.94 -24.76
CA GLU A 263 20.56 9.12 -23.99
C GLU A 263 21.91 9.69 -24.45
N GLU A 264 22.86 8.82 -24.77
CA GLU A 264 24.20 9.23 -25.23
C GLU A 264 24.21 9.75 -26.67
N GLY A 265 23.09 9.62 -27.41
CA GLY A 265 22.97 10.02 -28.82
C GLY A 265 23.82 9.18 -29.77
N ARG A 266 24.30 8.01 -29.31
CA ARG A 266 25.21 7.11 -30.01
C ARG A 266 24.48 6.07 -30.83
N LEU A 267 25.08 5.64 -31.92
CA LEU A 267 24.62 4.46 -32.64
C LEU A 267 25.03 3.20 -31.87
N LEU A 268 24.22 2.13 -31.94
CA LEU A 268 24.53 0.84 -31.30
C LEU A 268 25.95 0.29 -31.60
N PRO A 269 26.52 0.41 -32.82
CA PRO A 269 27.91 0.06 -33.09
C PRO A 269 28.92 0.77 -32.19
N GLU A 270 28.73 2.06 -31.91
CA GLU A 270 29.64 2.87 -31.07
C GLU A 270 29.52 2.50 -29.59
N PHE A 271 28.32 2.11 -29.15
CA PHE A 271 28.06 1.67 -27.78
C PHE A 271 28.64 0.28 -27.48
N ALA A 272 28.68 -0.61 -28.48
CA ALA A 272 29.23 -1.96 -28.37
C ALA A 272 30.77 -2.00 -28.20
N VAL A 273 31.48 -0.91 -28.50
CA VAL A 273 32.96 -0.80 -28.42
C VAL A 273 33.46 -0.50 -26.99
N LEU A 274 32.56 -0.36 -26.00
CA LEU A 274 32.95 -0.14 -24.61
C LEU A 274 33.72 -1.34 -24.01
N PRO A 275 34.61 -1.15 -23.01
CA PRO A 275 35.56 -2.17 -22.51
C PRO A 275 34.95 -3.42 -21.83
N HIS A 276 33.63 -3.59 -21.88
CA HIS A 276 32.88 -4.66 -21.24
C HIS A 276 32.61 -5.84 -22.19
N ALA A 277 32.91 -5.70 -23.48
CA ALA A 277 32.85 -6.77 -24.49
C ALA A 277 34.11 -7.67 -24.50
N GLY A 278 34.66 -7.98 -23.33
CA GLY A 278 35.68 -9.02 -23.15
C GLY A 278 35.08 -10.43 -23.15
N PRO A 279 35.86 -11.48 -23.42
CA PRO A 279 35.32 -12.84 -23.54
C PRO A 279 34.75 -13.35 -22.20
N VAL A 280 33.42 -13.51 -22.18
CA VAL A 280 32.64 -14.24 -21.17
C VAL A 280 33.04 -13.94 -19.72
N LEU A 281 32.74 -12.72 -19.25
CA LEU A 281 32.48 -12.53 -17.82
C LEU A 281 31.18 -13.29 -17.46
N PRO A 282 31.13 -14.04 -16.35
CA PRO A 282 29.89 -14.68 -15.90
C PRO A 282 28.83 -13.60 -15.61
N ALA A 283 27.56 -13.89 -15.92
CA ALA A 283 26.43 -12.94 -15.85
C ALA A 283 26.23 -12.24 -14.49
N THR A 284 26.87 -12.75 -13.43
CA THR A 284 26.93 -12.17 -12.09
C THR A 284 27.91 -10.99 -11.94
N GLN A 285 28.70 -10.67 -12.97
CA GLN A 285 29.76 -9.64 -12.91
C GLN A 285 29.70 -8.57 -14.02
N ALA A 286 28.70 -8.59 -14.90
CA ALA A 286 28.41 -7.42 -15.75
C ALA A 286 28.05 -6.23 -14.84
N PRO A 287 28.81 -5.11 -14.84
CA PRO A 287 28.67 -4.10 -13.81
C PRO A 287 27.41 -3.25 -14.04
N ALA A 288 26.35 -3.55 -13.29
CA ALA A 288 25.17 -2.67 -13.16
C ALA A 288 25.57 -1.22 -12.79
N ALA A 289 26.70 -1.05 -12.10
CA ALA A 289 27.39 0.22 -11.83
C ALA A 289 27.49 1.16 -13.03
N ALA A 290 27.80 0.64 -14.23
CA ALA A 290 27.98 1.47 -15.43
C ALA A 290 26.68 2.13 -15.91
N PHE A 291 25.51 1.60 -15.49
CA PHE A 291 24.19 1.98 -15.98
C PHE A 291 23.40 2.86 -14.99
N VAL A 292 23.94 3.15 -13.80
CA VAL A 292 23.27 3.97 -12.76
C VAL A 292 23.97 5.32 -12.62
N LYS A 293 24.08 6.07 -13.73
CA LYS A 293 24.53 7.45 -13.71
C LYS A 293 23.33 8.41 -13.64
N PRO A 294 23.11 9.10 -12.51
CA PRO A 294 22.10 10.15 -12.43
C PRO A 294 22.51 11.34 -13.30
N ARG A 295 21.52 11.96 -13.93
CA ARG A 295 21.67 13.11 -14.84
C ARG A 295 21.66 14.44 -14.09
N SER A 296 21.09 14.49 -12.88
CA SER A 296 20.99 15.67 -12.04
C SER A 296 21.24 15.32 -10.57
N GLU A 297 21.54 16.33 -9.77
CA GLU A 297 21.64 16.18 -8.32
C GLU A 297 20.30 15.71 -7.71
N ASP A 298 19.17 16.10 -8.28
CA ASP A 298 17.85 15.70 -7.77
C ASP A 298 17.48 14.25 -8.13
N GLU A 299 17.89 13.75 -9.32
CA GLU A 299 17.85 12.30 -9.61
C GLU A 299 18.71 11.52 -8.60
N ASP A 300 19.92 12.02 -8.31
CA ASP A 300 20.87 11.40 -7.38
C ASP A 300 20.30 11.29 -5.95
N LYS A 301 19.70 12.38 -5.47
CA LYS A 301 19.00 12.44 -4.17
C LYS A 301 17.80 11.51 -4.13
N VAL A 302 16.96 11.47 -5.17
CA VAL A 302 15.77 10.61 -5.22
C VAL A 302 16.16 9.13 -5.26
N LEU A 303 17.14 8.75 -6.09
CA LEU A 303 17.66 7.37 -6.14
C LEU A 303 18.25 6.94 -4.80
N SER A 304 19.05 7.80 -4.16
CA SER A 304 19.66 7.50 -2.86
C SER A 304 18.63 7.45 -1.72
N ALA A 305 17.64 8.34 -1.74
CA ALA A 305 16.51 8.33 -0.81
C ALA A 305 15.60 7.12 -0.99
N LEU A 306 15.52 6.52 -2.19
CA LEU A 306 14.75 5.30 -2.43
C LEU A 306 15.53 4.02 -2.05
N ALA A 307 16.86 4.03 -2.18
CA ALA A 307 17.73 2.90 -1.84
C ALA A 307 17.68 2.48 -0.36
N VAL A 308 17.30 3.40 0.54
CA VAL A 308 17.19 3.13 1.98
C VAL A 308 16.05 2.19 2.34
N PHE A 309 15.12 1.94 1.41
CA PHE A 309 13.93 1.13 1.65
C PHE A 309 14.05 -0.30 1.15
N TYR A 310 15.25 -0.74 0.72
CA TYR A 310 15.55 -2.15 0.43
C TYR A 310 14.53 -2.83 -0.52
N GLY A 311 14.05 -2.10 -1.53
CA GLY A 311 13.04 -2.60 -2.49
C GLY A 311 11.58 -2.48 -2.03
N ALA A 312 11.31 -2.00 -0.81
CA ALA A 312 9.95 -1.71 -0.36
C ALA A 312 9.32 -0.54 -1.16
N PRO A 313 8.02 -0.62 -1.51
CA PRO A 313 7.35 0.39 -2.32
C PRO A 313 6.89 1.60 -1.46
N VAL A 314 7.47 2.78 -1.72
CA VAL A 314 7.24 4.02 -0.97
C VAL A 314 6.53 5.08 -1.82
N ARG A 315 5.58 5.83 -1.24
CA ARG A 315 4.89 6.92 -1.95
C ARG A 315 5.84 8.07 -2.29
N ALA A 316 5.61 8.71 -3.44
CA ALA A 316 6.39 9.86 -3.90
C ALA A 316 6.48 11.01 -2.88
N GLU A 317 5.47 11.18 -2.03
CA GLU A 317 5.43 12.21 -0.97
C GLU A 317 6.51 12.01 0.11
N HIS A 318 6.71 10.77 0.58
CA HIS A 318 7.80 10.49 1.52
C HIS A 318 9.15 10.64 0.84
N LEU A 319 9.27 10.22 -0.43
CA LEU A 319 10.49 10.35 -1.21
C LEU A 319 10.85 11.82 -1.44
N ALA A 320 9.87 12.71 -1.70
CA ALA A 320 10.09 14.15 -1.78
C ALA A 320 10.69 14.72 -0.49
N ALA A 321 10.16 14.34 0.67
CA ALA A 321 10.63 14.79 1.98
C ALA A 321 12.00 14.19 2.38
N VAL A 322 12.24 12.91 2.09
CA VAL A 322 13.50 12.21 2.40
C VAL A 322 14.61 12.61 1.41
N ALA A 323 14.30 12.85 0.13
CA ALA A 323 15.23 13.39 -0.86
C ALA A 323 15.50 14.89 -0.64
N GLY A 324 14.47 15.66 -0.29
CA GLY A 324 14.49 17.13 -0.27
C GLY A 324 14.25 17.74 -1.65
N VAL A 325 13.46 17.05 -2.47
CA VAL A 325 13.25 17.34 -3.89
C VAL A 325 11.75 17.53 -4.13
N GLN A 326 11.33 18.75 -4.50
CA GLN A 326 9.90 19.11 -4.59
C GLN A 326 9.18 18.41 -5.75
N ASN A 327 9.87 18.18 -6.86
CA ASN A 327 9.37 17.54 -8.07
C ASN A 327 9.64 16.02 -8.11
N ALA A 328 9.82 15.36 -6.95
CA ALA A 328 10.20 13.95 -6.89
C ALA A 328 9.28 13.01 -7.70
N ALA A 329 7.97 13.30 -7.81
CA ALA A 329 7.06 12.51 -8.65
C ALA A 329 7.39 12.57 -10.15
N GLN A 330 7.84 13.72 -10.66
CA GLN A 330 8.31 13.86 -12.04
C GLN A 330 9.64 13.11 -12.23
N VAL A 331 10.59 13.31 -11.31
CA VAL A 331 11.88 12.61 -11.31
C VAL A 331 11.68 11.09 -11.28
N LEU A 332 10.74 10.58 -10.48
CA LEU A 332 10.39 9.16 -10.43
C LEU A 332 9.78 8.66 -11.75
N GLY A 333 8.97 9.47 -12.45
CA GLY A 333 8.49 9.16 -13.80
C GLY A 333 9.63 9.05 -14.82
N ASP A 334 10.58 10.00 -14.81
CA ASP A 334 11.75 9.97 -15.69
C ASP A 334 12.66 8.76 -15.40
N LEU A 335 12.83 8.40 -14.11
CA LEU A 335 13.56 7.20 -13.69
C LEU A 335 12.81 5.89 -14.03
N GLU A 336 11.48 5.90 -14.10
CA GLU A 336 10.66 4.75 -14.47
C GLU A 336 10.79 4.47 -15.97
N VAL A 337 10.77 5.52 -16.82
CA VAL A 337 11.05 5.42 -18.26
C VAL A 337 12.45 4.83 -18.52
N ARG A 338 13.42 5.10 -17.64
CA ARG A 338 14.78 4.53 -17.71
C ARG A 338 14.92 3.15 -17.08
N SER A 339 13.83 2.52 -16.63
CA SER A 339 13.83 1.22 -15.94
C SER A 339 14.75 1.15 -14.69
N LEU A 340 14.92 2.28 -13.99
CA LEU A 340 15.69 2.36 -12.74
C LEU A 340 14.78 2.16 -11.51
N VAL A 341 13.55 2.69 -11.56
CA VAL A 341 12.48 2.46 -10.57
C VAL A 341 11.31 1.68 -11.19
N GLN A 342 10.42 1.17 -10.34
CA GLN A 342 9.15 0.53 -10.72
C GLN A 342 8.01 1.17 -9.93
N SER A 343 6.86 1.41 -10.58
CA SER A 343 5.64 1.90 -9.91
C SER A 343 4.70 0.77 -9.46
N HIS A 344 4.10 0.98 -8.29
CA HIS A 344 3.19 0.08 -7.58
C HIS A 344 2.01 0.90 -7.01
N ASP A 345 1.06 1.27 -7.87
CA ASP A 345 -0.15 2.05 -7.50
C ASP A 345 0.15 3.32 -6.65
N GLY A 346 0.88 4.26 -7.24
CA GLY A 346 1.30 5.52 -6.58
C GLY A 346 2.50 5.38 -5.62
N ARG A 347 2.99 4.15 -5.39
CA ARG A 347 4.27 3.87 -4.72
C ARG A 347 5.37 3.57 -5.74
N TYR A 348 6.62 3.70 -5.33
CA TYR A 348 7.79 3.42 -6.14
C TYR A 348 8.79 2.56 -5.36
N SER A 349 9.48 1.65 -6.04
CA SER A 349 10.65 0.95 -5.50
C SER A 349 11.80 0.99 -6.49
N LEU A 350 13.04 0.85 -5.99
CA LEU A 350 14.17 0.55 -6.87
C LEU A 350 14.05 -0.87 -7.42
N THR A 351 14.53 -1.04 -8.63
CA THR A 351 14.90 -2.35 -9.15
C THR A 351 16.11 -2.91 -8.37
N GLU A 352 16.06 -4.17 -7.91
CA GLU A 352 17.05 -4.68 -6.91
C GLU A 352 18.51 -4.64 -7.38
N ASP A 353 18.79 -4.72 -8.67
CA ASP A 353 20.14 -4.55 -9.22
C ASP A 353 20.64 -3.11 -9.11
N VAL A 354 19.76 -2.11 -9.24
CA VAL A 354 20.07 -0.70 -8.94
C VAL A 354 20.20 -0.51 -7.43
N ASN A 355 19.28 -1.08 -6.64
CA ASN A 355 19.31 -1.04 -5.17
C ASN A 355 20.63 -1.60 -4.61
N GLY A 356 20.98 -2.83 -4.97
CA GLY A 356 22.21 -3.50 -4.55
C GLY A 356 23.49 -2.86 -5.10
N THR A 357 23.40 -2.04 -6.16
CA THR A 357 24.53 -1.24 -6.67
C THR A 357 24.69 0.05 -5.85
N LEU A 358 23.63 0.85 -5.71
CA LEU A 358 23.64 2.06 -4.89
C LEU A 358 24.04 1.78 -3.43
N ARG A 359 23.57 0.66 -2.86
CA ARG A 359 23.92 0.22 -1.50
C ARG A 359 25.39 -0.23 -1.33
N ARG A 360 26.08 -0.61 -2.41
CA ARG A 360 27.52 -0.97 -2.38
C ARG A 360 28.43 0.23 -2.62
N GLU A 361 27.96 1.21 -3.41
CA GLU A 361 28.78 2.32 -3.89
C GLU A 361 28.62 3.61 -3.09
N ARG A 362 27.56 3.73 -2.29
CA ARG A 362 27.18 4.99 -1.61
C ARG A 362 26.99 4.81 -0.12
N ASP A 363 27.38 5.84 0.64
CA ASP A 363 26.92 5.98 2.02
C ASP A 363 25.45 6.43 2.04
N LEU A 364 24.56 5.52 2.46
CA LEU A 364 23.13 5.78 2.60
C LEU A 364 22.75 6.23 4.02
N THR A 365 23.70 6.33 4.96
CA THR A 365 23.48 6.75 6.35
C THR A 365 22.77 8.11 6.47
N PRO A 366 23.08 9.15 5.67
CA PRO A 366 22.36 10.43 5.73
C PRO A 366 20.89 10.30 5.33
N TRP A 367 20.61 9.48 4.31
CA TRP A 367 19.26 9.24 3.80
C TRP A 367 18.41 8.44 4.78
N LEU A 368 19.00 7.42 5.41
CA LEU A 368 18.36 6.64 6.48
C LEU A 368 18.06 7.49 7.71
N ALA A 369 18.96 8.40 8.11
CA ALA A 369 18.72 9.35 9.19
C ALA A 369 17.56 10.32 8.87
N ARG A 370 17.49 10.82 7.63
CA ARG A 370 16.37 11.65 7.16
C ARG A 370 15.06 10.88 7.09
N ALA A 371 15.08 9.63 6.65
CA ALA A 371 13.90 8.76 6.65
C ALA A 371 13.36 8.54 8.08
N LEU A 372 14.24 8.22 9.03
CA LEU A 372 13.86 8.01 10.44
C LEU A 372 13.25 9.27 11.07
N TRP A 373 13.84 10.44 10.82
CA TRP A 373 13.29 11.71 11.30
C TRP A 373 11.95 12.06 10.63
N HIS A 374 11.85 11.87 9.30
CA HIS A 374 10.63 12.15 8.52
C HIS A 374 9.47 11.26 8.95
N PHE A 375 9.67 9.94 8.97
CA PHE A 375 8.61 9.00 9.38
C PHE A 375 8.19 9.22 10.83
N ALA A 376 9.11 9.55 11.75
CA ALA A 376 8.75 9.90 13.12
C ALA A 376 7.81 11.13 13.16
N ALA A 377 8.20 12.24 12.54
CA ALA A 377 7.40 13.47 12.54
C ALA A 377 6.06 13.29 11.79
N TRP A 378 6.07 12.60 10.65
CA TRP A 378 4.86 12.32 9.88
C TRP A 378 3.88 11.40 10.62
N ALA A 379 4.37 10.34 11.29
CA ALA A 379 3.52 9.45 12.07
C ALA A 379 2.94 10.17 13.30
N GLU A 380 3.71 11.04 13.96
CA GLU A 380 3.24 11.88 15.07
C GLU A 380 2.09 12.82 14.62
N LEU A 381 2.22 13.45 13.46
CA LEU A 381 1.17 14.30 12.86
C LEU A 381 -0.03 13.49 12.37
N SER A 382 0.18 12.25 11.93
CA SER A 382 -0.83 11.40 11.30
C SER A 382 -1.56 10.47 12.28
N ARG A 383 -1.36 10.60 13.61
CA ARG A 383 -1.93 9.69 14.64
C ARG A 383 -3.44 9.46 14.54
N GLN A 384 -4.20 10.46 14.07
CA GLN A 384 -5.65 10.38 13.87
C GLN A 384 -6.06 9.62 12.60
N GLN A 385 -5.10 9.15 11.80
CA GLN A 385 -5.30 8.45 10.52
C GLN A 385 -4.60 7.07 10.55
N PRO A 386 -5.03 6.12 11.38
CA PRO A 386 -4.32 4.85 11.59
C PRO A 386 -4.15 4.04 10.30
N LYS A 387 -5.14 4.05 9.40
CA LYS A 387 -5.06 3.37 8.09
C LYS A 387 -3.93 3.92 7.20
N LEU A 388 -3.63 5.22 7.31
CA LEU A 388 -2.58 5.88 6.54
C LEU A 388 -1.18 5.54 7.07
N ILE A 389 -1.01 5.47 8.39
CA ILE A 389 0.25 5.00 9.01
C ILE A 389 0.47 3.51 8.72
N ALA A 390 -0.55 2.66 8.89
CA ALA A 390 -0.45 1.23 8.65
C ALA A 390 -0.19 0.86 7.18
N ALA A 391 -0.58 1.73 6.22
CA ALA A 391 -0.22 1.57 4.81
C ALA A 391 1.29 1.74 4.55
N GLU A 392 2.04 2.37 5.45
CA GLU A 392 3.51 2.52 5.39
C GLU A 392 4.24 1.60 6.38
N ALA A 393 3.60 0.54 6.89
CA ALA A 393 4.15 -0.35 7.91
C ALA A 393 5.54 -0.92 7.55
N GLN A 394 5.76 -1.31 6.30
CA GLN A 394 7.03 -1.87 5.84
C GLN A 394 8.17 -0.81 5.79
N PRO A 395 8.01 0.37 5.16
CA PRO A 395 8.97 1.47 5.30
C PRO A 395 9.28 1.86 6.74
N ILE A 396 8.26 1.91 7.62
CA ILE A 396 8.42 2.19 9.05
C ILE A 396 9.31 1.12 9.71
N GLN A 397 9.03 -0.17 9.45
CA GLN A 397 9.79 -1.29 10.03
C GLN A 397 11.28 -1.22 9.68
N LEU A 398 11.61 -1.11 8.38
CA LEU A 398 13.00 -1.06 7.90
C LEU A 398 13.79 0.09 8.52
N VAL A 399 13.15 1.25 8.64
CA VAL A 399 13.77 2.46 9.20
C VAL A 399 13.91 2.39 10.72
N LEU A 400 12.99 1.72 11.44
CA LEU A 400 13.13 1.41 12.87
C LEU A 400 14.27 0.41 13.14
N GLU A 401 14.34 -0.68 12.37
CA GLU A 401 15.40 -1.69 12.49
C GLU A 401 16.78 -1.10 12.24
N TRP A 402 16.93 -0.28 11.19
CA TRP A 402 18.16 0.47 10.96
C TRP A 402 18.43 1.47 12.09
N GLY A 403 17.42 2.20 12.57
CA GLY A 403 17.58 3.15 13.67
C GLY A 403 18.13 2.51 14.94
N VAL A 404 17.71 1.27 15.23
CA VAL A 404 18.26 0.44 16.32
C VAL A 404 19.72 0.07 16.05
N ALA A 405 20.05 -0.41 14.85
CA ALA A 405 21.43 -0.75 14.48
C ALA A 405 22.37 0.47 14.55
N ALA A 406 21.88 1.63 14.13
CA ALA A 406 22.57 2.93 14.17
C ALA A 406 22.51 3.64 15.53
N LYS A 407 21.91 3.02 16.56
CA LYS A 407 21.80 3.56 17.94
C LYS A 407 21.06 4.91 18.03
N ARG A 408 20.13 5.19 17.11
CA ARG A 408 19.28 6.39 17.05
C ARG A 408 18.09 6.30 18.01
N TRP A 409 18.38 6.14 19.30
CA TRP A 409 17.40 5.71 20.29
C TRP A 409 16.22 6.69 20.49
N VAL A 410 16.43 7.99 20.34
CA VAL A 410 15.37 9.01 20.52
C VAL A 410 14.35 8.91 19.40
N GLU A 411 14.81 8.83 18.16
CA GLU A 411 13.98 8.79 16.97
C GLU A 411 13.29 7.43 16.79
N VAL A 412 13.98 6.33 17.13
CA VAL A 412 13.37 4.98 17.22
C VAL A 412 12.20 4.99 18.20
N ARG A 413 12.38 5.56 19.40
CA ARG A 413 11.32 5.67 20.41
C ARG A 413 10.13 6.47 19.87
N ARG A 414 10.38 7.65 19.28
CA ARG A 414 9.35 8.52 18.69
C ARG A 414 8.53 7.82 17.61
N LEU A 415 9.19 7.23 16.60
CA LEU A 415 8.51 6.54 15.50
C LEU A 415 7.75 5.30 16.00
N GLY A 416 8.36 4.50 16.87
CA GLY A 416 7.71 3.30 17.43
C GLY A 416 6.41 3.66 18.17
N HIS A 417 6.47 4.60 19.11
CA HIS A 417 5.28 5.09 19.83
C HIS A 417 4.24 5.76 18.93
N ALA A 418 4.66 6.47 17.88
CA ALA A 418 3.74 7.11 16.95
C ALA A 418 3.01 6.10 16.02
N ALA A 419 3.64 4.96 15.72
CA ALA A 419 3.09 3.95 14.82
C ALA A 419 2.28 2.84 15.53
N GLU A 420 2.57 2.55 16.80
CA GLU A 420 2.10 1.33 17.47
C GLU A 420 0.57 1.14 17.44
N VAL A 421 -0.19 2.18 17.81
CA VAL A 421 -1.66 2.17 17.85
C VAL A 421 -2.23 1.90 16.44
N ALA A 422 -1.64 2.53 15.41
CA ALA A 422 -2.11 2.38 14.04
C ALA A 422 -1.90 0.95 13.51
N LEU A 423 -0.75 0.35 13.81
CA LEU A 423 -0.42 -1.03 13.43
C LEU A 423 -1.33 -2.04 14.13
N ALA A 424 -1.59 -1.86 15.43
CA ALA A 424 -2.51 -2.69 16.21
C ALA A 424 -3.96 -2.60 15.68
N LEU A 425 -4.49 -1.38 15.49
CA LEU A 425 -5.85 -1.14 15.00
C LEU A 425 -6.07 -1.66 13.58
N CYS A 426 -5.06 -1.59 12.71
CA CYS A 426 -5.19 -2.08 11.33
C CYS A 426 -4.85 -3.58 11.19
N GLY A 427 -4.63 -4.31 12.29
CA GLY A 427 -4.34 -5.74 12.25
C GLY A 427 -2.93 -6.11 11.75
N LYS A 428 -2.03 -5.13 11.57
CA LYS A 428 -0.62 -5.29 11.19
C LYS A 428 0.21 -5.64 12.42
N TRP A 429 -0.09 -6.80 12.99
CA TRP A 429 0.33 -7.18 14.32
C TRP A 429 1.78 -7.65 14.38
N ASP A 430 2.36 -8.18 13.30
CA ASP A 430 3.81 -8.46 13.29
C ASP A 430 4.62 -7.18 13.14
N ALA A 431 4.22 -6.26 12.26
CA ALA A 431 4.82 -4.92 12.21
C ALA A 431 4.72 -4.20 13.57
N TRP A 432 3.59 -4.32 14.28
CA TRP A 432 3.43 -3.84 15.66
C TRP A 432 4.44 -4.49 16.62
N ALA A 433 4.66 -5.81 16.53
CA ALA A 433 5.65 -6.49 17.35
C ALA A 433 7.08 -6.00 17.09
N VAL A 434 7.46 -5.79 15.83
CA VAL A 434 8.80 -5.28 15.49
C VAL A 434 8.97 -3.86 15.98
N ALA A 435 7.95 -3.00 15.83
CA ALA A 435 7.98 -1.63 16.38
C ALA A 435 8.18 -1.64 17.90
N LEU A 436 7.40 -2.44 18.64
CA LEU A 436 7.52 -2.59 20.09
C LEU A 436 8.89 -3.17 20.52
N GLN A 437 9.45 -4.13 19.77
CA GLN A 437 10.80 -4.65 20.02
C GLN A 437 11.89 -3.59 19.79
N CYS A 438 11.71 -2.71 18.80
CA CYS A 438 12.63 -1.60 18.56
C CYS A 438 12.56 -0.55 19.68
N VAL A 439 11.35 -0.22 20.16
CA VAL A 439 11.15 0.62 21.36
C VAL A 439 11.81 -0.03 22.59
N LEU A 440 11.57 -1.32 22.84
CA LEU A 440 12.19 -2.04 23.97
C LEU A 440 13.73 -2.01 23.93
N LYS A 441 14.33 -2.19 22.74
CA LYS A 441 15.80 -2.07 22.56
C LYS A 441 16.28 -0.65 22.84
N ALA A 442 15.55 0.38 22.37
CA ALA A 442 15.90 1.78 22.60
C ALA A 442 15.75 2.20 24.07
N ALA A 443 14.69 1.75 24.75
CA ALA A 443 14.45 2.00 26.17
C ALA A 443 15.57 1.39 27.03
N ARG A 444 15.92 0.11 26.80
CA ARG A 444 17.05 -0.56 27.45
C ARG A 444 18.38 0.15 27.25
N ALA A 445 18.68 0.56 26.02
CA ALA A 445 19.92 1.25 25.70
C ALA A 445 20.00 2.70 26.23
N ARG A 446 18.88 3.25 26.70
CA ARG A 446 18.76 4.55 27.37
C ARG A 446 18.55 4.44 28.89
N GLU A 447 18.47 3.22 29.43
CA GLU A 447 18.08 2.92 30.81
C GLU A 447 16.70 3.49 31.22
N ASP A 448 15.82 3.73 30.24
CA ASP A 448 14.45 4.22 30.45
C ASP A 448 13.55 3.07 30.94
N LYS A 449 13.53 2.86 32.26
CA LYS A 449 12.81 1.74 32.89
C LYS A 449 11.29 1.84 32.75
N ALA A 450 10.74 3.04 32.64
CA ALA A 450 9.30 3.23 32.43
C ALA A 450 8.90 2.76 31.02
N ASP A 451 9.67 3.17 30.00
CA ASP A 451 9.43 2.78 28.61
C ASP A 451 9.77 1.29 28.36
N GLU A 452 10.79 0.74 29.03
CA GLU A 452 11.07 -0.71 29.02
C GLU A 452 9.88 -1.51 29.56
N ALA A 453 9.31 -1.09 30.69
CA ALA A 453 8.15 -1.76 31.29
C ALA A 453 6.88 -1.60 30.44
N TRP A 454 6.67 -0.44 29.81
CA TRP A 454 5.57 -0.21 28.88
C TRP A 454 5.69 -1.10 27.62
N ALA A 455 6.88 -1.18 27.01
CA ALA A 455 7.07 -1.99 25.81
C ALA A 455 6.91 -3.50 26.09
N LEU A 456 7.36 -3.98 27.26
CA LEU A 456 7.12 -5.35 27.72
C LEU A 456 5.64 -5.63 28.02
N HIS A 457 4.93 -4.65 28.60
CA HIS A 457 3.48 -4.75 28.82
C HIS A 457 2.74 -4.90 27.48
N GLN A 458 3.09 -4.10 26.47
CA GLN A 458 2.48 -4.18 25.14
C GLN A 458 2.80 -5.51 24.42
N LEU A 459 4.06 -5.97 24.46
CA LEU A 459 4.44 -7.27 23.88
C LEU A 459 3.74 -8.44 24.57
N GLY A 460 3.60 -8.39 25.89
CA GLY A 460 2.86 -9.37 26.67
C GLY A 460 1.35 -9.35 26.40
N THR A 461 0.78 -8.16 26.26
CA THR A 461 -0.63 -7.93 25.87
C THR A 461 -0.94 -8.49 24.48
N ARG A 462 -0.06 -8.23 23.50
CA ARG A 462 -0.14 -8.83 22.17
C ARG A 462 -0.06 -10.36 22.24
N ALA A 463 0.88 -10.90 23.01
CA ALA A 463 1.05 -12.34 23.16
C ALA A 463 -0.16 -13.02 23.82
N LEU A 464 -0.81 -12.36 24.79
CA LEU A 464 -2.06 -12.79 25.42
C LEU A 464 -3.17 -12.90 24.37
N CYS A 465 -3.41 -11.84 23.61
CA CYS A 465 -4.44 -11.83 22.55
C CYS A 465 -4.18 -12.86 21.44
N LEU A 466 -2.92 -13.20 21.16
CA LEU A 466 -2.54 -14.27 20.22
C LEU A 466 -2.51 -15.68 20.85
N GLY A 467 -2.92 -15.84 22.11
CA GLY A 467 -2.91 -17.14 22.81
C GLY A 467 -1.52 -17.70 23.14
N LYS A 468 -0.45 -16.91 22.95
CA LYS A 468 0.96 -17.30 23.18
C LYS A 468 1.29 -17.22 24.68
N ARG A 469 0.61 -18.05 25.48
CA ARG A 469 0.55 -17.96 26.97
C ARG A 469 1.91 -17.74 27.63
N SER A 470 2.90 -18.59 27.37
CA SER A 470 4.21 -18.48 28.03
C SER A 470 4.97 -17.19 27.70
N ALA A 471 4.81 -16.67 26.47
CA ALA A 471 5.42 -15.40 26.07
C ALA A 471 4.68 -14.20 26.69
N ALA A 472 3.36 -14.30 26.84
CA ALA A 472 2.53 -13.33 27.55
C ALA A 472 2.92 -13.26 29.03
N GLU A 473 2.99 -14.41 29.71
CA GLU A 473 3.35 -14.53 31.12
C GLU A 473 4.73 -13.93 31.40
N ALA A 474 5.75 -14.34 30.63
CA ALA A 474 7.11 -13.84 30.80
C ALA A 474 7.20 -12.31 30.63
N SER A 475 6.54 -11.77 29.60
CA SER A 475 6.61 -10.34 29.27
C SER A 475 5.81 -9.48 30.27
N LEU A 476 4.60 -9.93 30.65
CA LEU A 476 3.76 -9.22 31.61
C LEU A 476 4.34 -9.27 33.04
N ASN A 477 4.92 -10.38 33.48
CA ASN A 477 5.60 -10.46 34.78
C ASN A 477 6.87 -9.57 34.82
N ALA A 478 7.63 -9.51 33.71
CA ALA A 478 8.76 -8.59 33.60
C ALA A 478 8.30 -7.12 33.63
N ALA A 479 7.20 -6.77 32.96
CA ALA A 479 6.60 -5.44 33.03
C ALA A 479 6.11 -5.10 34.44
N LEU A 480 5.38 -6.02 35.09
CA LEU A 480 4.82 -5.81 36.43
C LEU A 480 5.90 -5.58 37.48
N SER A 481 6.96 -6.39 37.48
CA SER A 481 8.07 -6.21 38.44
C SER A 481 8.75 -4.85 38.31
N MET A 482 8.94 -4.35 37.08
CA MET A 482 9.48 -3.00 36.84
C MET A 482 8.49 -1.88 37.20
N ARG A 483 7.19 -1.99 36.86
CA ARG A 483 6.19 -0.98 37.23
C ARG A 483 6.04 -0.85 38.75
N VAL A 484 6.06 -1.97 39.48
CA VAL A 484 6.08 -1.96 40.95
C VAL A 484 7.34 -1.30 41.50
N ALA A 485 8.52 -1.60 40.95
CA ALA A 485 9.78 -0.97 41.37
C ALA A 485 9.83 0.55 41.08
N LEU A 486 9.06 1.03 40.09
CA LEU A 486 8.93 2.44 39.73
C LEU A 486 7.81 3.17 40.48
N ASN A 487 7.06 2.50 41.36
CA ASN A 487 5.82 3.00 41.98
C ASN A 487 4.73 3.43 40.96
N ASP A 488 4.76 2.88 39.74
CA ASP A 488 3.70 3.05 38.73
C ASP A 488 2.49 2.18 39.12
N THR A 489 1.64 2.72 40.01
CA THR A 489 0.46 2.02 40.52
C THR A 489 -0.61 1.80 39.45
N SER A 490 -0.80 2.75 38.53
CA SER A 490 -1.80 2.66 37.47
C SER A 490 -1.41 1.62 36.42
N GLY A 491 -0.20 1.69 35.87
CA GLY A 491 0.31 0.70 34.94
C GLY A 491 0.45 -0.68 35.57
N ALA A 492 0.87 -0.78 36.84
CA ALA A 492 0.92 -2.07 37.54
C ALA A 492 -0.48 -2.68 37.73
N ALA A 493 -1.53 -1.88 37.92
CA ALA A 493 -2.91 -2.38 37.95
C ALA A 493 -3.33 -2.95 36.59
N VAL A 494 -3.07 -2.23 35.50
CA VAL A 494 -3.36 -2.69 34.12
C VAL A 494 -2.60 -3.97 33.77
N THR A 495 -1.32 -4.09 34.16
CA THR A 495 -0.54 -5.32 33.92
C THR A 495 -1.05 -6.50 34.76
N ARG A 496 -1.46 -6.29 36.02
CA ARG A 496 -2.09 -7.34 36.85
C ARG A 496 -3.42 -7.83 36.25
N HIS A 497 -4.24 -6.91 35.73
CA HIS A 497 -5.50 -7.25 35.06
C HIS A 497 -5.27 -8.17 33.84
N ASN A 498 -4.34 -7.82 32.95
CA ASN A 498 -4.00 -8.68 31.80
C ASN A 498 -3.42 -10.05 32.25
N LEU A 499 -2.64 -10.11 33.34
CA LEU A 499 -2.17 -11.37 33.93
C LEU A 499 -3.31 -12.22 34.51
N GLN A 500 -4.32 -11.60 35.14
CA GLN A 500 -5.48 -12.32 35.69
C GLN A 500 -6.31 -13.00 34.58
N ILE A 501 -6.47 -12.33 33.43
CA ILE A 501 -7.09 -12.93 32.24
C ILE A 501 -6.27 -14.13 31.73
N LEU A 502 -4.94 -14.00 31.68
CA LEU A 502 -4.05 -15.08 31.23
C LEU A 502 -4.13 -16.33 32.13
N LEU A 503 -4.24 -16.13 33.45
CA LEU A 503 -4.28 -17.17 34.48
C LEU A 503 -5.66 -17.81 34.69
N SER A 504 -6.71 -17.25 34.08
CA SER A 504 -8.06 -17.81 34.19
C SER A 504 -8.19 -19.15 33.44
N PRO A 505 -8.79 -20.19 34.06
CA PRO A 505 -8.85 -21.52 33.46
C PRO A 505 -9.75 -21.55 32.20
N PRO A 506 -9.34 -22.22 31.11
CA PRO A 506 -10.14 -22.31 29.90
C PRO A 506 -11.26 -23.35 30.08
N GLY A 507 -12.51 -22.89 30.08
CA GLY A 507 -13.68 -23.77 30.07
C GLY A 507 -14.16 -24.22 31.44
N GLY A 508 -14.81 -23.31 32.16
CA GLY A 508 -15.81 -23.65 33.16
C GLY A 508 -17.05 -22.81 32.90
N ASN A 509 -18.19 -23.46 32.67
CA ASN A 509 -19.48 -22.76 32.70
C ASN A 509 -19.70 -22.31 34.14
N VAL A 510 -19.32 -21.07 34.46
CA VAL A 510 -19.83 -20.38 35.63
C VAL A 510 -21.28 -20.05 35.30
N GLU A 511 -22.21 -20.83 35.84
CA GLU A 511 -23.62 -20.42 35.94
C GLU A 511 -23.64 -19.00 36.49
N HIS A 512 -23.98 -18.03 35.63
CA HIS A 512 -24.34 -16.70 36.07
C HIS A 512 -25.80 -16.77 36.50
N ASP A 513 -26.06 -16.40 37.76
CA ASP A 513 -27.37 -15.91 38.14
C ASP A 513 -27.81 -14.84 37.12
N PRO A 514 -29.07 -14.87 36.65
CA PRO A 514 -29.51 -13.99 35.58
C PRO A 514 -29.43 -12.51 35.99
N PRO A 515 -29.10 -11.60 35.06
CA PRO A 515 -29.03 -10.18 35.37
C PRO A 515 -30.40 -9.65 35.81
N PRO A 516 -30.48 -8.77 36.83
CA PRO A 516 -31.74 -8.18 37.25
C PRO A 516 -32.34 -7.32 36.11
N PRO A 517 -33.65 -7.41 35.86
CA PRO A 517 -34.28 -6.76 34.71
C PRO A 517 -34.37 -5.23 34.89
N PRO A 518 -34.41 -4.45 33.78
CA PRO A 518 -34.54 -3.00 33.84
C PRO A 518 -35.96 -2.59 34.29
N PRO A 519 -36.11 -1.52 35.09
CA PRO A 519 -37.43 -0.99 35.42
C PRO A 519 -38.07 -0.30 34.20
N PRO A 520 -39.32 -0.64 33.82
CA PRO A 520 -40.07 0.03 32.76
C PRO A 520 -40.69 1.37 33.25
N PRO A 521 -41.18 2.23 32.33
CA PRO A 521 -41.80 3.50 32.69
C PRO A 521 -43.21 3.34 33.31
N LEU A 522 -43.65 4.42 33.96
CA LEU A 522 -44.95 4.61 34.64
C LEU A 522 -46.18 3.92 33.98
N SER A 523 -46.88 3.03 34.69
CA SER A 523 -48.31 3.19 35.10
C SER A 523 -49.05 1.89 35.53
N LEU A 524 -50.00 2.06 36.47
CA LEU A 524 -51.25 1.28 36.71
C LEU A 524 -51.29 -0.22 37.13
N LEU A 525 -51.97 -0.47 38.28
CA LEU A 525 -52.96 -1.54 38.60
C LEU A 525 -52.56 -2.99 39.06
N TYR A 526 -52.81 -3.23 40.37
CA TYR A 526 -53.73 -4.26 40.96
C TYR A 526 -53.35 -5.79 41.07
N LYS A 527 -53.53 -6.35 42.31
CA LYS A 527 -53.83 -7.76 42.74
C LYS A 527 -52.66 -8.78 42.73
N LEU A 528 -52.62 -9.88 43.52
CA LEU A 528 -53.03 -10.30 44.90
C LEU A 528 -52.84 -11.85 45.01
N THR A 529 -52.68 -12.40 46.24
CA THR A 529 -52.71 -13.85 46.65
C THR A 529 -51.53 -14.76 46.21
N VAL A 530 -51.10 -15.83 46.92
CA VAL A 530 -51.83 -17.04 47.42
C VAL A 530 -51.08 -17.82 48.56
N THR A 531 -51.80 -18.11 49.67
CA THR A 531 -51.89 -19.31 50.59
C THR A 531 -50.71 -20.34 50.80
N ALA A 532 -50.40 -20.84 52.02
CA ALA A 532 -50.87 -22.12 52.69
C ALA A 532 -49.75 -23.21 52.91
N LEU A 533 -49.81 -24.27 53.76
CA LEU A 533 -50.69 -24.73 54.88
C LEU A 533 -50.02 -25.73 55.90
N LEU A 534 -50.35 -25.60 57.20
CA LEU A 534 -50.73 -26.58 58.28
C LEU A 534 -50.03 -27.92 58.66
N LEU A 535 -50.12 -28.21 59.98
CA LEU A 535 -50.62 -29.49 60.52
C LEU A 535 -51.32 -29.36 61.90
N MET A 536 -51.44 -30.43 62.71
CA MET A 536 -52.48 -30.67 63.76
C MET A 536 -51.89 -30.90 65.17
N SER A 537 -52.55 -30.73 66.33
CA SER A 537 -53.91 -30.28 66.78
C SER A 537 -53.81 -29.80 68.26
N GLY A 538 -54.83 -29.42 69.07
CA GLY A 538 -56.31 -29.41 69.06
C GLY A 538 -56.85 -28.66 70.31
N ALA A 539 -58.13 -28.63 70.73
CA ALA A 539 -59.36 -29.27 70.23
C ALA A 539 -60.67 -28.44 70.48
N THR A 540 -61.61 -28.89 71.33
CA THR A 540 -63.06 -28.50 71.37
C THR A 540 -63.58 -27.95 72.73
N VAL A 541 -64.62 -27.11 72.86
CA VAL A 541 -65.49 -26.30 71.95
C VAL A 541 -66.18 -25.21 72.80
N ALA A 542 -66.33 -23.98 72.26
CA ALA A 542 -67.43 -22.99 72.48
C ALA A 542 -66.96 -21.51 72.54
N LEU A 543 -66.50 -20.94 71.41
CA LEU A 543 -66.39 -19.48 71.21
C LEU A 543 -66.26 -19.19 69.71
N ARG A 544 -67.05 -18.24 69.18
CA ARG A 544 -66.97 -17.84 67.76
C ARG A 544 -67.26 -16.33 67.64
N TYR A 545 -66.36 -15.62 66.96
CA TYR A 545 -66.33 -14.18 66.68
C TYR A 545 -65.89 -13.25 67.83
N TRP A 546 -64.58 -12.96 67.84
CA TRP A 546 -63.99 -11.71 68.35
C TRP A 546 -63.01 -11.18 67.30
N PRO A 547 -62.97 -9.87 66.98
CA PRO A 547 -62.08 -9.32 65.95
C PRO A 547 -60.63 -9.18 66.43
N SER A 548 -59.69 -9.41 65.51
CA SER A 548 -58.23 -9.27 65.74
C SER A 548 -57.83 -7.83 66.08
N LYS A 549 -56.84 -7.66 66.96
CA LYS A 549 -56.17 -6.36 67.19
C LYS A 549 -55.46 -5.89 65.91
N PRO A 550 -55.38 -4.57 65.65
CA PRO A 550 -54.54 -4.04 64.57
C PRO A 550 -53.06 -4.32 64.84
N ILE A 551 -52.30 -4.58 63.79
CA ILE A 551 -50.84 -4.68 63.83
C ILE A 551 -50.28 -3.26 63.80
N ALA A 552 -49.49 -2.88 64.81
CA ALA A 552 -48.77 -1.61 64.83
C ALA A 552 -47.45 -1.75 64.04
N HIS A 553 -47.09 -0.70 63.31
CA HIS A 553 -45.78 -0.56 62.68
C HIS A 553 -44.82 0.17 63.65
N PRO A 554 -43.51 -0.17 63.66
CA PRO A 554 -42.52 0.56 64.44
C PRO A 554 -42.27 1.94 63.85
N ALA A 555 -42.04 2.94 64.70
CA ALA A 555 -41.77 4.31 64.25
C ALA A 555 -40.49 4.41 63.40
N SER A 556 -40.47 5.36 62.47
CA SER A 556 -39.30 5.67 61.63
C SER A 556 -39.05 7.18 61.51
N ILE A 557 -37.82 7.61 61.79
CA ILE A 557 -37.39 9.01 61.60
C ILE A 557 -36.69 9.10 60.23
N VAL A 558 -37.41 9.57 59.21
CA VAL A 558 -36.92 9.66 57.84
C VAL A 558 -35.95 10.84 57.68
N ALA A 559 -36.35 12.04 58.11
CA ALA A 559 -35.53 13.25 58.10
C ALA A 559 -35.37 13.86 59.50
N PHE A 560 -34.17 14.34 59.82
CA PHE A 560 -33.91 15.26 60.93
C PHE A 560 -32.62 16.03 60.62
N SER A 561 -32.74 17.32 60.35
CA SER A 561 -31.62 18.15 59.86
C SER A 561 -31.72 19.59 60.38
N ALA A 562 -30.57 20.27 60.41
CA ALA A 562 -30.45 21.67 60.80
C ALA A 562 -29.92 22.52 59.64
N SER A 563 -30.48 23.71 59.41
CA SER A 563 -30.00 24.64 58.39
C SER A 563 -30.15 26.11 58.83
N PRO A 564 -29.06 26.91 58.82
CA PRO A 564 -27.67 26.47 58.74
C PRO A 564 -27.25 25.67 59.99
N ALA A 565 -26.23 24.82 59.86
CA ALA A 565 -25.73 23.98 60.97
C ALA A 565 -24.79 24.72 61.95
N THR A 566 -24.36 25.94 61.61
CA THR A 566 -23.57 26.84 62.46
C THR A 566 -24.19 28.23 62.43
N VAL A 567 -24.31 28.87 63.58
CA VAL A 567 -24.91 30.21 63.76
C VAL A 567 -24.12 31.04 64.77
N ALA A 568 -24.25 32.38 64.71
CA ALA A 568 -23.80 33.27 65.77
C ALA A 568 -24.70 33.15 67.04
N PRO A 569 -24.26 33.57 68.23
CA PRO A 569 -25.08 33.50 69.45
C PRO A 569 -26.43 34.23 69.31
N ASN A 570 -27.53 33.55 69.63
CA ASN A 570 -28.92 34.00 69.45
C ASN A 570 -29.41 34.12 67.98
N ALA A 571 -28.60 33.78 66.97
CA ALA A 571 -29.07 33.75 65.59
C ALA A 571 -29.94 32.49 65.31
N GLN A 572 -30.75 32.57 64.25
CA GLN A 572 -31.77 31.56 63.94
C GLN A 572 -31.22 30.42 63.07
N ALA A 573 -31.56 29.18 63.44
CA ALA A 573 -31.43 27.99 62.60
C ALA A 573 -32.79 27.29 62.47
N GLN A 574 -33.06 26.62 61.35
CA GLN A 574 -34.25 25.77 61.21
C GLN A 574 -33.89 24.31 61.47
N LEU A 575 -34.65 23.64 62.34
CA LEU A 575 -34.67 22.19 62.48
C LEU A 575 -35.87 21.64 61.71
N CYS A 576 -35.62 20.77 60.73
CA CYS A 576 -36.66 20.08 59.97
C CYS A 576 -36.67 18.59 60.28
N TYR A 577 -37.85 17.99 60.49
CA TYR A 577 -38.01 16.56 60.72
C TYR A 577 -39.14 15.93 59.89
N GLU A 578 -39.05 14.61 59.74
CA GLU A 578 -40.06 13.74 59.15
C GLU A 578 -40.09 12.44 59.96
N VAL A 579 -41.28 12.07 60.44
CA VAL A 579 -41.51 10.90 61.30
C VAL A 579 -42.75 10.16 60.82
N LEU A 580 -42.58 8.88 60.52
CA LEU A 580 -43.63 7.95 60.10
C LEU A 580 -43.93 6.93 61.20
N ASP A 581 -45.16 6.40 61.21
CA ASP A 581 -45.64 5.31 62.07
C ASP A 581 -45.46 5.51 63.60
N ALA A 582 -45.22 6.76 64.02
CA ALA A 582 -45.14 7.15 65.43
C ALA A 582 -46.49 7.62 65.99
N SER A 583 -46.70 7.35 67.28
CA SER A 583 -47.78 7.87 68.11
C SER A 583 -47.46 9.26 68.69
N SER A 584 -46.20 9.53 69.02
CA SER A 584 -45.69 10.85 69.41
C SER A 584 -44.26 11.08 68.91
N ALA A 585 -43.88 12.35 68.81
CA ALA A 585 -42.52 12.78 68.58
C ALA A 585 -42.16 13.87 69.60
N ARG A 586 -40.92 13.92 70.08
CA ARG A 586 -40.43 14.94 71.01
C ARG A 586 -39.06 15.40 70.56
N ILE A 587 -38.76 16.70 70.69
CA ILE A 587 -37.40 17.21 70.48
C ILE A 587 -36.90 17.88 71.75
N GLU A 588 -35.69 17.53 72.16
CA GLU A 588 -34.99 18.09 73.33
C GLU A 588 -33.61 18.64 72.91
N PRO A 589 -33.07 19.69 73.56
CA PRO A 589 -33.69 20.47 74.63
C PRO A 589 -34.78 21.44 74.14
N ASP A 590 -35.56 21.96 75.10
CA ASP A 590 -36.44 23.13 75.04
C ASP A 590 -37.60 23.18 74.01
N ILE A 591 -37.71 22.23 73.08
CA ILE A 591 -38.76 22.21 72.05
C ILE A 591 -40.01 21.43 72.53
N GLY A 592 -39.81 20.27 73.17
CA GLY A 592 -40.86 19.45 73.77
C GLY A 592 -41.62 18.54 72.79
N GLU A 593 -42.81 18.10 73.19
CA GLU A 593 -43.69 17.24 72.38
C GLU A 593 -44.12 17.91 71.07
N ARG A 594 -44.21 17.10 70.02
CA ARG A 594 -44.53 17.48 68.65
C ARG A 594 -45.37 16.38 67.99
N LYS A 595 -46.09 16.76 66.93
CA LYS A 595 -46.91 15.80 66.18
C LYS A 595 -46.01 15.01 65.22
N PRO A 596 -46.17 13.69 65.12
CA PRO A 596 -45.64 12.92 63.99
C PRO A 596 -46.14 13.54 62.67
N ALA A 597 -45.22 13.84 61.76
CA ALA A 597 -45.51 14.59 60.54
C ALA A 597 -44.60 14.12 59.39
N THR A 598 -45.14 14.11 58.16
CA THR A 598 -44.41 13.76 56.94
C THR A 598 -43.42 14.84 56.49
N LYS A 599 -43.53 16.07 57.00
CA LYS A 599 -42.48 17.10 57.00
C LYS A 599 -42.90 18.27 57.89
N GLU A 600 -42.11 18.62 58.88
CA GLU A 600 -42.32 19.81 59.72
C GLU A 600 -40.98 20.50 59.99
N CYS A 601 -40.97 21.84 60.02
CA CYS A 601 -39.77 22.65 60.26
C CYS A 601 -40.06 23.71 61.32
N LEU A 602 -39.14 23.89 62.26
CA LEU A 602 -39.23 24.84 63.37
C LEU A 602 -37.95 25.68 63.48
N THR A 603 -38.08 26.93 63.90
CA THR A 603 -36.93 27.83 64.12
C THR A 603 -36.44 27.73 65.56
N VAL A 604 -35.13 27.62 65.76
CA VAL A 604 -34.43 27.64 67.05
C VAL A 604 -33.40 28.77 67.10
N THR A 605 -33.10 29.27 68.29
CA THR A 605 -32.10 30.33 68.54
C THR A 605 -31.15 29.91 69.67
N PRO A 606 -30.21 28.97 69.43
CA PRO A 606 -29.30 28.50 70.45
C PRO A 606 -28.32 29.61 70.91
N GLN A 607 -28.04 29.66 72.21
CA GLN A 607 -27.05 30.58 72.79
C GLN A 607 -25.64 29.98 72.89
N GLN A 608 -25.55 28.66 72.86
CA GLN A 608 -24.32 27.85 72.89
C GLN A 608 -24.51 26.65 71.96
N THR A 609 -23.43 25.98 71.55
CA THR A 609 -23.51 24.79 70.69
C THR A 609 -24.44 23.75 71.33
N THR A 610 -25.57 23.48 70.66
CA THR A 610 -26.68 22.71 71.22
C THR A 610 -26.89 21.45 70.38
N VAL A 611 -26.91 20.29 71.04
CA VAL A 611 -27.26 19.01 70.41
C VAL A 611 -28.75 18.77 70.62
N TYR A 612 -29.52 18.83 69.54
CA TYR A 612 -30.93 18.51 69.54
C TYR A 612 -31.15 17.02 69.29
N THR A 613 -32.01 16.39 70.08
CA THR A 613 -32.40 14.97 69.97
C THR A 613 -33.88 14.89 69.65
N LEU A 614 -34.24 14.35 68.49
CA LEU A 614 -35.60 13.97 68.12
C LEU A 614 -35.83 12.52 68.55
N THR A 615 -36.84 12.28 69.36
CA THR A 615 -37.27 10.96 69.84
C THR A 615 -38.69 10.69 69.36
N ALA A 616 -38.93 9.55 68.69
CA ALA A 616 -40.23 9.14 68.18
C ALA A 616 -40.67 7.80 68.79
N ASN A 617 -41.93 7.72 69.22
CA ASN A 617 -42.49 6.55 69.90
C ASN A 617 -43.52 5.86 69.00
N GLY A 618 -43.26 4.63 68.57
CA GLY A 618 -44.16 3.80 67.75
C GLY A 618 -45.46 3.44 68.47
N LEU A 619 -46.49 3.08 67.68
CA LEU A 619 -47.77 2.57 68.20
C LEU A 619 -47.64 1.16 68.82
N ASP A 620 -46.50 0.51 68.61
CA ASP A 620 -46.08 -0.76 69.21
C ASP A 620 -45.35 -0.59 70.56
N GLY A 621 -45.08 0.66 70.98
CA GLY A 621 -44.28 0.98 72.16
C GLY A 621 -42.77 0.99 71.92
N SER A 622 -42.30 0.86 70.67
CA SER A 622 -40.89 1.08 70.32
C SER A 622 -40.53 2.57 70.43
N THR A 623 -39.28 2.87 70.79
CA THR A 623 -38.76 4.25 70.82
C THR A 623 -37.49 4.31 70.00
N ILE A 624 -37.40 5.27 69.08
CA ILE A 624 -36.19 5.56 68.30
C ILE A 624 -35.80 7.02 68.47
N SER A 625 -34.52 7.34 68.36
CA SER A 625 -34.04 8.72 68.44
C SER A 625 -32.93 9.03 67.44
N ARG A 626 -32.85 10.29 67.01
CA ARG A 626 -31.78 10.82 66.16
C ARG A 626 -31.34 12.20 66.65
N GLN A 627 -30.04 12.47 66.58
CA GLN A 627 -29.44 13.73 67.04
C GLN A 627 -28.95 14.60 65.87
N ILE A 628 -28.94 15.91 66.07
CA ILE A 628 -28.33 16.90 65.20
C ILE A 628 -27.71 18.02 66.05
N THR A 629 -26.49 18.46 65.71
CA THR A 629 -25.80 19.53 66.44
C THR A 629 -25.94 20.85 65.68
N VAL A 630 -26.36 21.91 66.37
CA VAL A 630 -26.26 23.29 65.88
C VAL A 630 -25.11 23.96 66.62
N ASN A 631 -24.06 24.29 65.90
CA ASN A 631 -22.88 24.94 66.47
C ASN A 631 -23.14 26.43 66.67
N VAL A 632 -22.75 26.97 67.83
CA VAL A 632 -22.76 28.41 68.09
C VAL A 632 -21.33 28.91 68.13
N GLU A 633 -21.03 29.89 67.30
CA GLU A 633 -19.71 30.49 67.17
C GLU A 633 -19.38 31.33 68.43
N ALA A 634 -18.25 31.03 69.09
CA ALA A 634 -17.86 31.72 70.31
C ALA A 634 -17.38 33.16 70.00
N PRO A 635 -17.66 34.15 70.87
CA PRO A 635 -17.12 35.50 70.69
C PRO A 635 -15.58 35.44 70.75
N PRO A 636 -14.87 36.16 69.85
CA PRO A 636 -13.41 36.11 69.82
C PRO A 636 -12.81 36.68 71.12
N PRO A 637 -11.70 36.10 71.61
CA PRO A 637 -10.96 36.69 72.73
C PRO A 637 -10.44 38.08 72.34
N ALA A 638 -10.34 38.99 73.33
CA ALA A 638 -9.76 40.31 73.11
C ALA A 638 -8.36 40.18 72.49
N PRO A 639 -8.05 40.92 71.42
CA PRO A 639 -6.85 40.66 70.63
C PRO A 639 -5.60 41.13 71.40
N SER A 640 -4.65 40.21 71.58
CA SER A 640 -3.31 40.52 72.07
C SER A 640 -2.52 41.25 70.98
N ALA A 641 -1.67 42.20 71.38
CA ALA A 641 -0.86 42.99 70.45
C ALA A 641 -0.01 42.11 69.52
N GLN A 642 -0.07 42.42 68.22
CA GLN A 642 0.66 41.71 67.17
C GLN A 642 1.68 42.65 66.51
N ILE A 643 2.95 42.25 66.50
CA ILE A 643 3.96 42.88 65.65
C ILE A 643 3.89 42.20 64.27
N LEU A 644 3.43 42.95 63.27
CA LEU A 644 3.33 42.52 61.88
C LEU A 644 4.69 42.59 61.18
N SER A 645 5.50 43.58 61.52
CA SER A 645 6.86 43.75 61.00
C SER A 645 7.72 44.57 61.95
N PHE A 646 9.03 44.29 61.94
CA PHE A 646 10.05 45.16 62.49
C PHE A 646 11.35 44.94 61.72
N ALA A 647 11.75 45.93 60.93
CA ALA A 647 12.83 45.83 59.96
C ALA A 647 13.63 47.14 59.87
N VAL A 648 14.85 47.04 59.33
CA VAL A 648 15.76 48.17 59.13
C VAL A 648 15.81 48.51 57.65
N GLU A 649 15.38 49.71 57.29
CA GLU A 649 15.61 50.27 55.96
C GLU A 649 16.91 51.08 55.93
N ARG A 650 17.70 50.87 54.87
CA ARG A 650 18.84 51.71 54.50
C ARG A 650 18.45 52.56 53.29
N ARG A 651 18.43 53.89 53.45
CA ARG A 651 18.18 54.85 52.35
C ARG A 651 19.44 55.66 52.06
N ASN A 652 19.76 55.82 50.78
CA ASN A 652 20.79 56.75 50.35
C ASN A 652 20.26 58.18 50.56
N GLY A 653 21.04 59.01 51.23
CA GLY A 653 20.77 60.43 51.39
C GLY A 653 21.11 61.23 50.14
N LEU A 654 20.76 62.52 50.18
CA LEU A 654 20.92 63.46 49.05
C LEU A 654 22.40 63.80 48.75
N GLY A 655 23.35 63.36 49.58
CA GLY A 655 24.78 63.67 49.48
C GLY A 655 25.64 62.72 48.62
N GLY A 656 25.04 61.70 47.99
CA GLY A 656 25.77 60.72 47.19
C GLY A 656 26.33 59.53 47.98
N ALA A 657 27.28 58.81 47.39
CA ALA A 657 27.79 57.52 47.89
C ALA A 657 28.60 57.67 49.21
N GLY A 658 27.90 57.76 50.33
CA GLY A 658 28.47 57.87 51.68
C GLY A 658 27.45 58.29 52.75
N ASP A 659 26.41 59.06 52.39
CA ASP A 659 25.32 59.43 53.32
C ASP A 659 24.28 58.30 53.38
N VAL A 660 24.44 57.33 54.28
CA VAL A 660 23.45 56.25 54.52
C VAL A 660 22.58 56.61 55.73
N ARG A 661 21.27 56.74 55.50
CA ARG A 661 20.29 56.96 56.57
C ARG A 661 19.62 55.64 56.91
N PHE A 662 19.63 55.31 58.20
CA PHE A 662 18.95 54.14 58.74
C PHE A 662 17.55 54.54 59.24
N GLN A 663 16.56 53.70 59.00
CA GLN A 663 15.22 53.85 59.54
C GLN A 663 14.74 52.50 60.10
N LEU A 664 14.05 52.52 61.24
CA LEU A 664 13.31 51.38 61.75
C LEU A 664 11.89 51.46 61.23
N CYS A 665 11.50 50.52 60.39
CA CYS A 665 10.14 50.38 59.89
C CYS A 665 9.45 49.25 60.67
N TYR A 666 8.31 49.56 61.26
CA TYR A 666 7.50 48.60 62.02
C TYR A 666 6.05 48.62 61.58
N GLY A 667 5.36 47.54 61.90
CA GLY A 667 3.92 47.42 61.79
C GLY A 667 3.36 46.72 63.02
N VAL A 668 2.36 47.29 63.66
CA VAL A 668 1.72 46.76 64.86
C VAL A 668 0.20 46.88 64.76
N ARG A 669 -0.51 45.83 65.17
CA ARG A 669 -1.97 45.80 65.38
C ARG A 669 -2.29 45.46 66.83
N ASP A 670 -3.50 45.79 67.24
CA ASP A 670 -4.11 45.37 68.52
C ASP A 670 -3.29 45.71 69.78
N ALA A 671 -2.51 46.79 69.68
CA ALA A 671 -1.70 47.33 70.77
C ALA A 671 -2.25 48.68 71.24
N ASP A 672 -2.29 48.88 72.55
CA ASP A 672 -2.61 50.16 73.18
C ASP A 672 -1.36 51.05 73.29
N ARG A 673 -0.17 50.44 73.39
CA ARG A 673 1.13 51.13 73.55
C ARG A 673 2.25 50.41 72.79
N VAL A 674 3.11 51.16 72.12
CA VAL A 674 4.26 50.63 71.36
C VAL A 674 5.52 51.43 71.68
N GLU A 675 6.62 50.75 72.01
CA GLU A 675 7.87 51.37 72.44
C GLU A 675 9.07 50.70 71.74
N ILE A 676 10.06 51.49 71.33
CA ILE A 676 11.33 51.01 70.77
C ILE A 676 12.47 51.48 71.68
N ASP A 677 13.36 50.56 72.06
CA ASP A 677 14.52 50.84 72.91
C ASP A 677 15.63 51.66 72.20
N ASN A 678 16.82 51.73 72.82
CA ASN A 678 18.01 52.41 72.27
C ASN A 678 17.76 53.87 71.82
N GLY A 679 16.99 54.62 72.60
CA GLY A 679 16.79 56.05 72.44
C GLY A 679 15.70 56.47 71.44
N VAL A 680 14.90 55.53 70.91
CA VAL A 680 13.77 55.84 70.03
C VAL A 680 12.51 56.21 70.82
N GLY A 681 12.21 55.47 71.90
CA GLY A 681 11.12 55.76 72.82
C GLY A 681 9.74 55.26 72.36
N GLU A 682 8.68 55.85 72.91
CA GLU A 682 7.30 55.51 72.59
C GLU A 682 6.91 55.99 71.18
N VAL A 683 6.28 55.11 70.40
CA VAL A 683 5.94 55.33 69.00
C VAL A 683 4.47 55.00 68.75
N ALA A 684 3.88 55.62 67.73
CA ALA A 684 2.46 55.46 67.44
C ALA A 684 2.12 54.03 67.00
N VAL A 685 1.01 53.48 67.52
CA VAL A 685 0.38 52.26 66.99
C VAL A 685 0.03 52.51 65.51
N ALA A 686 0.63 51.73 64.61
CA ALA A 686 0.45 51.86 63.17
C ALA A 686 0.80 50.54 62.48
N GLU A 687 0.01 50.14 61.48
CA GLU A 687 0.24 48.89 60.73
C GLU A 687 1.48 48.95 59.83
N GLN A 688 1.93 50.16 59.47
CA GLN A 688 3.20 50.41 58.80
C GLN A 688 3.68 51.85 59.07
N LYS A 689 4.84 52.01 59.71
CA LYS A 689 5.46 53.32 59.97
C LYS A 689 6.98 53.19 60.12
N CYS A 690 7.72 54.19 59.63
CA CYS A 690 9.18 54.24 59.73
C CYS A 690 9.65 55.41 60.60
N VAL A 691 10.67 55.19 61.43
CA VAL A 691 11.29 56.18 62.32
C VAL A 691 12.79 56.24 62.04
N PRO A 692 13.39 57.43 61.81
CA PRO A 692 14.82 57.55 61.53
C PRO A 692 15.68 57.25 62.76
N ILE A 693 16.79 56.54 62.54
CA ILE A 693 17.79 56.22 63.57
C ILE A 693 19.21 56.56 63.07
N LYS A 694 20.14 56.75 64.01
CA LYS A 694 21.57 57.02 63.73
C LYS A 694 22.47 56.13 64.58
N PRO A 695 22.61 54.84 64.24
CA PRO A 695 23.52 53.94 64.93
C PRO A 695 24.97 54.19 64.48
N GLU A 696 25.86 54.45 65.44
CA GLU A 696 27.30 54.65 65.20
C GLU A 696 28.09 53.33 65.18
N GLN A 697 27.49 52.24 65.66
CA GLN A 697 28.05 50.90 65.80
C GLN A 697 26.94 49.85 65.66
N THR A 698 27.27 48.56 65.76
CA THR A 698 26.27 47.49 65.66
C THR A 698 25.32 47.51 66.85
N THR A 699 24.06 47.89 66.61
CA THR A 699 23.03 48.12 67.66
C THR A 699 21.84 47.20 67.43
N VAL A 700 21.39 46.50 68.48
CA VAL A 700 20.18 45.66 68.45
C VAL A 700 19.01 46.45 69.04
N TYR A 701 18.04 46.80 68.21
CA TYR A 701 16.81 47.47 68.65
C TYR A 701 15.74 46.44 68.98
N THR A 702 14.89 46.73 69.98
CA THR A 702 13.74 45.93 70.41
C THR A 702 12.47 46.77 70.33
N LEU A 703 11.51 46.32 69.53
CA LEU A 703 10.13 46.82 69.50
C LEU A 703 9.31 46.04 70.54
N THR A 704 8.60 46.73 71.42
CA THR A 704 7.66 46.17 72.39
C THR A 704 6.27 46.74 72.13
N ALA A 705 5.30 45.88 71.85
CA ALA A 705 3.90 46.26 71.61
C ALA A 705 3.01 45.61 72.67
N THR A 706 2.25 46.41 73.43
CA THR A 706 1.42 45.94 74.56
C THR A 706 -0.07 46.07 74.22
N GLY A 707 -0.81 44.97 74.32
CA GLY A 707 -2.25 44.91 74.02
C GLY A 707 -3.14 45.26 75.21
N SER A 708 -4.44 45.39 74.93
CA SER A 708 -5.48 45.64 75.94
C SER A 708 -5.69 44.49 76.94
N ASP A 709 -5.12 43.31 76.66
CA ASP A 709 -5.00 42.18 77.59
C ASP A 709 -3.80 42.31 78.56
N GLY A 710 -3.04 43.41 78.48
CA GLY A 710 -1.85 43.68 79.29
C GLY A 710 -0.61 42.87 78.88
N ARG A 711 -0.68 42.05 77.81
CA ARG A 711 0.46 41.26 77.34
C ARG A 711 1.28 42.05 76.31
N ALA A 712 2.59 41.84 76.32
CA ALA A 712 3.52 42.53 75.44
C ALA A 712 4.20 41.55 74.46
N ALA A 713 3.96 41.75 73.16
CA ALA A 713 4.76 41.17 72.09
C ALA A 713 6.08 41.91 71.94
N ARG A 714 7.16 41.20 71.61
CA ARG A 714 8.49 41.79 71.38
C ARG A 714 9.15 41.23 70.13
N GLN A 715 9.81 42.09 69.36
CA GLN A 715 10.63 41.70 68.22
C GLN A 715 11.93 42.51 68.23
N GLN A 716 13.04 41.88 67.82
CA GLN A 716 14.36 42.52 67.75
C GLN A 716 14.88 42.62 66.31
N VAL A 717 15.68 43.65 66.05
CA VAL A 717 16.39 43.81 64.78
C VAL A 717 17.78 44.42 64.98
N THR A 718 18.79 43.84 64.33
CA THR A 718 20.19 44.27 64.47
C THR A 718 20.59 45.19 63.32
N VAL A 719 21.04 46.40 63.63
CA VAL A 719 21.60 47.36 62.66
C VAL A 719 23.12 47.29 62.73
N ASP A 720 23.75 46.70 61.72
CA ASP A 720 25.21 46.70 61.57
C ASP A 720 25.66 47.86 60.67
N ALA A 721 26.06 48.98 61.29
CA ALA A 721 26.53 50.17 60.59
C ALA A 721 27.93 50.03 59.96
N THR A 722 28.64 48.93 60.22
CA THR A 722 30.03 48.71 59.76
C THR A 722 30.13 48.04 58.38
N LYS A 723 29.03 47.45 57.88
CA LYS A 723 29.00 46.74 56.59
C LYS A 723 28.53 47.63 55.43
N PRO A 724 29.29 47.71 54.30
CA PRO A 724 28.86 48.43 53.11
C PRO A 724 27.61 47.78 52.48
N PRO A 725 26.80 48.54 51.71
CA PRO A 725 25.62 48.00 51.05
C PRO A 725 26.02 46.94 50.00
N PRO A 726 25.29 45.80 49.89
CA PRO A 726 25.54 44.81 48.87
C PRO A 726 25.28 45.37 47.46
N PRO A 727 26.00 44.89 46.43
CA PRO A 727 25.81 45.35 45.06
C PRO A 727 24.39 45.08 44.55
N LEU A 728 23.97 45.83 43.52
CA LEU A 728 22.75 45.52 42.78
C LEU A 728 22.95 44.27 41.93
N ALA A 729 21.88 43.48 41.78
CA ALA A 729 21.88 42.33 40.88
C ALA A 729 22.18 42.78 39.43
N THR A 730 23.02 42.02 38.72
CA THR A 730 23.30 42.28 37.30
C THR A 730 22.76 41.16 36.42
N ILE A 731 22.39 41.51 35.18
CA ILE A 731 21.81 40.58 34.19
C ILE A 731 22.70 40.59 32.92
N PRO A 732 23.84 39.86 32.92
CA PRO A 732 24.79 39.89 31.80
C PRO A 732 24.21 39.41 30.47
N THR A 733 23.32 38.41 30.48
CA THR A 733 22.59 37.92 29.32
C THR A 733 21.11 37.73 29.65
N PHE A 734 20.25 38.04 28.68
CA PHE A 734 18.81 37.72 28.68
C PHE A 734 18.33 37.84 27.24
N ASP A 735 18.54 36.77 26.48
CA ASP A 735 18.52 36.82 25.03
C ASP A 735 17.67 35.64 24.49
N PRO A 736 16.71 35.89 23.58
CA PRO A 736 15.82 34.87 23.05
C PRO A 736 16.48 34.08 21.91
N SER A 737 16.29 32.76 21.89
CA SER A 737 16.84 31.86 20.88
C SER A 737 15.80 30.82 20.44
N PRO A 738 15.30 30.88 19.19
CA PRO A 738 15.44 31.98 18.24
C PRO A 738 14.64 33.23 18.68
N ALA A 739 15.03 34.40 18.15
CA ALA A 739 14.34 35.67 18.42
C ALA A 739 13.06 35.90 17.58
N SER A 740 12.79 35.01 16.63
CA SER A 740 11.58 35.00 15.80
C SER A 740 11.11 33.57 15.60
N ILE A 741 9.80 33.34 15.70
CA ILE A 741 9.14 32.03 15.58
C ILE A 741 7.83 32.13 14.78
N VAL A 742 7.22 30.99 14.43
CA VAL A 742 5.80 30.91 14.05
C VAL A 742 4.94 30.80 15.31
N ALA A 743 3.69 31.29 15.25
CA ALA A 743 2.77 31.30 16.40
C ALA A 743 2.61 29.94 17.08
N GLY A 744 3.04 29.85 18.35
CA GLY A 744 2.96 28.63 19.16
C GLY A 744 4.15 27.67 19.04
N GLU A 745 5.16 27.97 18.22
CA GLU A 745 6.46 27.28 18.31
C GLU A 745 7.21 27.65 19.59
N THR A 746 8.25 26.89 19.96
CA THR A 746 9.02 27.12 21.18
C THR A 746 10.29 27.93 20.91
N ALA A 747 10.49 29.00 21.69
CA ALA A 747 11.75 29.72 21.81
C ALA A 747 12.34 29.56 23.22
N GLN A 748 13.65 29.72 23.37
CA GLN A 748 14.32 29.71 24.67
C GLN A 748 14.68 31.12 25.12
N LEU A 749 14.29 31.49 26.33
CA LEU A 749 14.79 32.66 27.04
C LEU A 749 16.01 32.24 27.86
N CYS A 750 17.21 32.50 27.33
CA CYS A 750 18.45 32.18 28.04
C CYS A 750 18.98 33.40 28.80
N TYR A 751 19.31 33.21 30.07
CA TYR A 751 19.75 34.28 30.97
C TYR A 751 20.90 33.87 31.89
N GLN A 752 21.58 34.89 32.43
CA GLN A 752 22.57 34.78 33.49
C GLN A 752 22.34 35.91 34.48
N LEU A 753 22.66 35.66 35.76
CA LEU A 753 22.53 36.62 36.84
C LEU A 753 23.84 36.72 37.62
N ARG A 754 24.07 37.83 38.32
CA ARG A 754 25.07 37.92 39.41
C ARG A 754 24.49 38.77 40.53
N ASP A 755 24.92 38.48 41.76
CA ASP A 755 24.52 39.23 42.96
C ASP A 755 23.00 39.28 43.21
N ALA A 756 22.28 38.31 42.65
CA ALA A 756 20.84 38.13 42.78
C ALA A 756 20.51 37.07 43.86
N SER A 757 19.51 37.33 44.69
CA SER A 757 18.94 36.38 45.66
C SER A 757 17.65 35.73 45.16
N SER A 758 16.91 36.39 44.27
CA SER A 758 15.75 35.84 43.56
C SER A 758 15.60 36.48 42.19
N ALA A 759 14.83 35.86 41.29
CA ALA A 759 14.52 36.41 39.99
C ALA A 759 13.22 35.83 39.42
N HIS A 760 12.52 36.59 38.58
CA HIS A 760 11.32 36.14 37.88
C HIS A 760 11.23 36.67 36.45
N ILE A 761 10.50 35.96 35.58
CA ILE A 761 10.25 36.34 34.19
C ILE A 761 8.73 36.50 33.97
N VAL A 762 8.34 37.64 33.40
CA VAL A 762 6.95 38.00 33.07
C VAL A 762 6.85 38.37 31.59
N PRO A 763 5.82 37.96 30.83
CA PRO A 763 4.64 37.20 31.27
C PRO A 763 4.88 35.67 31.32
N GLY A 764 4.04 34.98 32.10
CA GLY A 764 3.79 33.54 31.96
C GLY A 764 4.86 32.54 32.43
N VAL A 765 6.05 32.99 32.85
CA VAL A 765 7.12 32.10 33.35
C VAL A 765 7.15 32.01 34.87
N GLY A 766 7.07 33.14 35.58
CA GLY A 766 7.14 33.17 37.05
C GLY A 766 8.56 33.20 37.60
N GLU A 767 8.76 32.69 38.81
CA GLU A 767 10.07 32.63 39.49
C GLU A 767 11.06 31.72 38.75
N VAL A 768 12.33 32.12 38.72
CA VAL A 768 13.43 31.43 38.02
C VAL A 768 14.71 31.41 38.86
N ASN A 769 15.58 30.43 38.62
CA ASN A 769 16.78 30.21 39.42
C ASN A 769 17.76 31.40 39.40
N ALA A 770 18.03 31.98 40.57
CA ALA A 770 19.03 33.04 40.77
C ALA A 770 20.47 32.50 40.80
N SER A 771 20.90 31.83 39.71
CA SER A 771 22.26 31.26 39.57
C SER A 771 23.18 32.17 38.73
N SER A 772 24.49 32.05 38.98
CA SER A 772 25.54 32.61 38.12
C SER A 772 25.72 31.87 36.78
N ASP A 773 25.23 30.63 36.69
CA ASP A 773 25.31 29.82 35.48
C ASP A 773 24.28 30.22 34.44
N ARG A 774 24.55 29.92 33.16
CA ARG A 774 23.59 30.17 32.09
C ARG A 774 22.41 29.20 32.21
N GLN A 775 21.23 29.76 32.47
CA GLN A 775 19.95 29.06 32.50
C GLN A 775 19.15 29.38 31.23
N CYS A 776 18.25 28.48 30.82
CA CYS A 776 17.35 28.71 29.69
C CYS A 776 15.94 28.19 30.02
N VAL A 777 14.91 28.97 29.70
CA VAL A 777 13.50 28.58 29.90
C VAL A 777 12.78 28.56 28.56
N ASN A 778 12.04 27.48 28.29
CA ASN A 778 11.22 27.34 27.08
C ASN A 778 9.93 28.19 27.21
N VAL A 779 9.60 28.96 26.17
CA VAL A 779 8.35 29.72 26.04
C VAL A 779 7.75 29.54 24.65
N ALA A 780 6.42 29.57 24.52
CA ALA A 780 5.72 29.37 23.24
C ALA A 780 4.65 30.46 22.98
N PRO A 781 5.04 31.73 22.76
CA PRO A 781 4.10 32.81 22.52
C PRO A 781 3.37 32.65 21.18
N ARG A 782 2.09 33.05 21.15
CA ARG A 782 1.25 33.05 19.94
C ARG A 782 1.17 34.41 19.24
N GLU A 783 1.67 35.46 19.88
CA GLU A 783 1.74 36.83 19.38
C GLU A 783 3.08 37.45 19.81
N ASN A 784 3.50 38.55 19.19
CA ASN A 784 4.73 39.27 19.53
C ASN A 784 4.82 39.54 21.04
N THR A 785 5.71 38.85 21.74
CA THR A 785 5.75 38.87 23.22
C THR A 785 7.09 39.41 23.70
N THR A 786 7.01 40.46 24.52
CA THR A 786 8.16 41.02 25.26
C THR A 786 8.20 40.40 26.64
N TYR A 787 9.23 39.62 26.93
CA TYR A 787 9.50 39.10 28.25
C TYR A 787 10.40 40.08 29.02
N THR A 788 10.16 40.23 30.32
CA THR A 788 10.98 41.01 31.25
C THR A 788 11.47 40.08 32.35
N LEU A 789 12.79 39.98 32.49
CA LEU A 789 13.47 39.33 33.61
C LEU A 789 13.77 40.39 34.66
N THR A 790 13.29 40.17 35.88
CA THR A 790 13.61 40.99 37.06
C THR A 790 14.43 40.15 38.03
N ALA A 791 15.55 40.68 38.51
CA ALA A 791 16.38 40.04 39.53
C ALA A 791 16.52 40.96 40.75
N LEU A 792 16.35 40.41 41.95
CA LEU A 792 16.47 41.15 43.21
C LEU A 792 17.80 40.84 43.88
N ASN A 793 18.51 41.84 44.38
CA ASN A 793 19.66 41.61 45.26
C ASN A 793 19.21 41.21 46.68
N PRO A 794 20.12 40.85 47.60
CA PRO A 794 19.76 40.46 48.99
C PRO A 794 19.04 41.54 49.83
N GLU A 795 19.01 42.81 49.39
CA GLU A 795 18.20 43.89 49.99
C GLU A 795 16.83 44.06 49.29
N GLY A 796 16.45 43.16 48.38
CA GLY A 796 15.22 43.24 47.60
C GLY A 796 15.23 44.30 46.49
N LYS A 797 16.38 44.92 46.18
CA LYS A 797 16.47 45.97 45.16
C LYS A 797 16.48 45.36 43.75
N PRO A 798 15.58 45.76 42.85
CA PRO A 798 15.43 45.15 41.54
C PRO A 798 16.43 45.68 40.49
N SER A 799 16.77 44.80 39.57
CA SER A 799 17.41 45.05 38.28
C SER A 799 16.59 44.33 37.20
N SER A 800 16.45 44.90 36.00
CA SER A 800 15.58 44.31 34.97
C SER A 800 16.13 44.43 33.55
N ARG A 801 15.84 43.42 32.71
CA ARG A 801 16.20 43.36 31.29
C ARG A 801 15.04 42.79 30.48
N ARG A 802 14.93 43.15 29.20
CA ARG A 802 13.87 42.70 28.28
C ARG A 802 14.41 41.86 27.14
N ALA A 803 13.60 40.90 26.68
CA ALA A 803 13.82 40.05 25.53
C ALA A 803 12.55 40.00 24.68
N ASN A 804 12.66 40.25 23.38
CA ASN A 804 11.52 40.26 22.46
C ASN A 804 11.54 39.01 21.59
N ILE A 805 10.44 38.26 21.59
CA ILE A 805 10.21 37.19 20.62
C ILE A 805 9.17 37.68 19.60
N ALA A 806 9.61 37.83 18.36
CA ALA A 806 8.73 38.10 17.24
C ALA A 806 7.97 36.81 16.87
N VAL A 807 6.70 36.95 16.53
CA VAL A 807 5.83 35.84 16.17
C VAL A 807 5.19 36.13 14.83
N THR A 808 5.48 35.27 13.86
CA THR A 808 4.88 35.32 12.52
C THR A 808 3.64 34.43 12.46
N PRO A 809 2.57 34.85 11.76
CA PRO A 809 1.45 33.96 11.47
C PRO A 809 1.91 32.74 10.66
N PRO A 810 1.28 31.58 10.82
CA PRO A 810 1.47 30.47 9.89
C PRO A 810 1.10 30.89 8.46
N ALA A 811 1.91 30.46 7.48
CA ALA A 811 1.61 30.70 6.07
C ALA A 811 0.39 29.87 5.64
N PRO A 812 -0.50 30.42 4.78
CA PRO A 812 -1.67 29.68 4.29
C PRO A 812 -1.25 28.45 3.51
N LYS A 813 -2.06 27.39 3.56
CA LYS A 813 -1.83 26.16 2.79
C LYS A 813 -3.10 25.72 2.07
N VAL A 814 -2.95 25.20 0.86
CA VAL A 814 -4.01 24.50 0.13
C VAL A 814 -3.80 23.00 0.29
N VAL A 815 -4.49 22.40 1.26
CA VAL A 815 -4.36 20.98 1.64
C VAL A 815 -4.97 20.07 0.58
N VAL A 816 -6.15 20.44 0.07
CA VAL A 816 -6.86 19.73 -1.01
C VAL A 816 -7.38 20.74 -2.01
N PHE A 817 -7.31 20.41 -3.30
CA PHE A 817 -8.09 21.10 -4.33
C PHE A 817 -8.33 20.13 -5.49
N ASN A 818 -9.55 19.58 -5.55
CA ASN A 818 -9.93 18.50 -6.44
C ASN A 818 -11.21 18.86 -7.21
N ALA A 819 -11.39 18.28 -8.39
CA ALA A 819 -12.60 18.37 -9.19
C ALA A 819 -13.39 17.06 -9.10
N ASN A 820 -14.72 17.15 -9.07
CA ASN A 820 -15.61 15.99 -9.19
C ASN A 820 -16.81 16.34 -10.11
N PRO A 821 -16.97 15.67 -11.27
CA PRO A 821 -15.98 14.77 -11.88
C PRO A 821 -14.72 15.56 -12.31
N ASP A 822 -13.57 14.87 -12.38
CA ASP A 822 -12.32 15.43 -12.90
C ASP A 822 -12.20 15.34 -14.42
N SER A 823 -13.14 14.64 -15.07
CA SER A 823 -13.27 14.56 -16.51
C SER A 823 -14.73 14.57 -16.97
N VAL A 824 -14.99 15.11 -18.16
CA VAL A 824 -16.32 15.17 -18.81
C VAL A 824 -16.17 14.87 -20.30
N GLU A 825 -17.15 14.23 -20.94
CA GLU A 825 -17.00 13.77 -22.34
C GLU A 825 -17.13 14.90 -23.38
N THR A 826 -17.92 15.93 -23.11
CA THR A 826 -18.19 17.03 -24.07
C THR A 826 -18.35 18.38 -23.38
N GLU A 827 -19.33 18.48 -22.49
CA GLU A 827 -19.52 19.57 -21.54
C GLU A 827 -20.19 19.04 -20.26
N GLY A 828 -20.03 19.74 -19.15
CA GLY A 828 -20.58 19.27 -17.88
C GLY A 828 -20.42 20.23 -16.70
N ARG A 829 -21.27 20.03 -15.69
CA ARG A 829 -21.12 20.67 -14.37
C ARG A 829 -20.05 19.94 -13.59
N VAL A 830 -19.16 20.70 -12.98
CA VAL A 830 -18.06 20.19 -12.14
C VAL A 830 -18.12 20.87 -10.79
N ARG A 831 -17.99 20.08 -9.73
CA ARG A 831 -17.83 20.57 -8.36
C ARG A 831 -16.34 20.59 -8.00
N LEU A 832 -15.82 21.78 -7.76
CA LEU A 832 -14.45 22.01 -7.28
C LEU A 832 -14.48 22.05 -5.74
N CYS A 833 -13.92 21.06 -5.08
CA CYS A 833 -13.85 20.99 -3.61
C CYS A 833 -12.44 21.26 -3.11
N TYR A 834 -12.33 21.97 -1.99
CA TYR A 834 -11.08 22.46 -1.45
C TYR A 834 -10.99 22.32 0.08
N GLU A 835 -9.76 22.22 0.56
CA GLU A 835 -9.39 22.29 1.98
C GLU A 835 -8.20 23.23 2.13
N THR A 836 -8.30 24.21 3.03
CA THR A 836 -7.26 25.23 3.25
C THR A 836 -7.03 25.48 4.73
N THR A 837 -5.78 25.60 5.17
CA THR A 837 -5.45 26.08 6.53
C THR A 837 -4.87 27.49 6.48
N ASP A 838 -5.05 28.24 7.56
CA ASP A 838 -4.43 29.55 7.82
C ASP A 838 -4.75 30.63 6.76
N ALA A 839 -5.77 30.37 5.93
CA ALA A 839 -6.25 31.24 4.87
C ALA A 839 -7.30 32.23 5.37
N SER A 840 -7.12 33.50 5.03
CA SER A 840 -8.06 34.60 5.33
C SER A 840 -8.97 34.96 4.13
N ARG A 841 -8.53 34.65 2.92
CA ARG A 841 -9.26 34.77 1.65
C ARG A 841 -8.94 33.56 0.78
N VAL A 842 -9.94 33.06 0.05
CA VAL A 842 -9.78 31.98 -0.93
C VAL A 842 -10.48 32.37 -2.23
N GLU A 843 -9.84 32.12 -3.37
CA GLU A 843 -10.34 32.49 -4.69
C GLU A 843 -9.98 31.44 -5.73
N ILE A 844 -10.88 31.18 -6.69
CA ILE A 844 -10.71 30.17 -7.75
C ILE A 844 -10.74 30.85 -9.13
N SER A 845 -9.76 30.54 -9.97
CA SER A 845 -9.61 31.08 -11.32
C SER A 845 -10.71 30.62 -12.31
N ASN A 846 -10.58 31.02 -13.59
CA ASN A 846 -11.50 30.68 -14.69
C ASN A 846 -12.97 31.07 -14.44
N GLY A 847 -13.21 32.20 -13.78
CA GLY A 847 -14.55 32.78 -13.61
C GLY A 847 -15.36 32.22 -12.44
N VAL A 848 -14.77 31.41 -11.56
CA VAL A 848 -15.42 30.96 -10.32
C VAL A 848 -15.38 32.05 -9.24
N GLY A 849 -14.25 32.74 -9.10
CA GLY A 849 -14.12 33.93 -8.24
C GLY A 849 -13.91 33.60 -6.75
N PRO A 850 -14.16 34.57 -5.85
CA PRO A 850 -13.93 34.41 -4.42
C PRO A 850 -14.91 33.41 -3.81
N VAL A 851 -14.38 32.48 -3.02
CA VAL A 851 -15.13 31.45 -2.31
C VAL A 851 -14.99 31.64 -0.80
N ARG A 852 -15.86 31.01 0.01
CA ARG A 852 -15.84 31.22 1.46
C ARG A 852 -14.49 30.74 2.04
N PRO A 853 -13.76 31.58 2.80
CA PRO A 853 -12.61 31.15 3.57
C PRO A 853 -13.13 30.28 4.73
N ALA A 854 -13.03 28.99 4.53
CA ALA A 854 -13.43 27.95 5.47
C ALA A 854 -12.43 26.81 5.34
N ASP A 855 -12.22 26.04 6.41
CA ASP A 855 -11.27 24.93 6.41
C ASP A 855 -11.58 23.96 5.26
N LYS A 856 -12.88 23.76 4.94
CA LYS A 856 -13.38 22.99 3.80
C LYS A 856 -14.49 23.74 3.07
N GLY A 857 -14.54 23.62 1.75
CA GLY A 857 -15.62 24.15 0.92
C GLY A 857 -15.68 23.53 -0.47
N CYS A 858 -16.75 23.82 -1.20
CA CYS A 858 -16.87 23.47 -2.63
C CYS A 858 -17.56 24.59 -3.41
N ALA A 859 -17.21 24.75 -4.68
CA ALA A 859 -17.87 25.61 -5.65
C ALA A 859 -18.26 24.82 -6.89
N GLU A 860 -19.36 25.18 -7.55
CA GLU A 860 -19.79 24.55 -8.80
C GLU A 860 -19.50 25.45 -9.99
N THR A 861 -19.10 24.84 -11.11
CA THR A 861 -18.74 25.52 -12.36
C THR A 861 -19.12 24.67 -13.57
N PHE A 862 -18.99 25.23 -14.77
CA PHE A 862 -19.31 24.54 -16.03
C PHE A 862 -18.12 24.57 -17.00
N VAL A 863 -17.80 23.41 -17.56
CA VAL A 863 -16.67 23.23 -18.50
C VAL A 863 -17.23 22.79 -19.85
N GLN A 864 -16.71 23.38 -20.94
CA GLN A 864 -17.19 23.16 -22.31
C GLN A 864 -16.02 22.95 -23.27
N LEU A 865 -16.07 21.87 -24.05
CA LEU A 865 -15.32 21.62 -25.31
C LEU A 865 -13.79 21.73 -25.27
N ALA A 866 -13.18 22.07 -24.14
CA ALA A 866 -11.74 22.11 -23.92
C ALA A 866 -11.44 21.92 -22.42
N SER A 867 -10.39 21.17 -22.12
CA SER A 867 -9.89 20.97 -20.75
C SER A 867 -9.53 22.31 -20.10
N LYS A 868 -9.93 22.52 -18.84
CA LYS A 868 -9.67 23.77 -18.10
C LYS A 868 -8.93 23.50 -16.79
N THR A 869 -7.82 24.20 -16.59
CA THR A 869 -7.04 24.17 -15.34
C THR A 869 -7.51 25.28 -14.41
N PHE A 870 -8.31 24.92 -13.41
CA PHE A 870 -8.67 25.82 -12.32
C PHE A 870 -7.51 25.94 -11.35
N THR A 871 -7.32 27.12 -10.77
CA THR A 871 -6.31 27.38 -9.74
C THR A 871 -7.02 28.01 -8.55
N LEU A 872 -6.87 27.39 -7.38
CA LEU A 872 -7.30 27.95 -6.11
C LEU A 872 -6.12 28.65 -5.46
N THR A 873 -6.32 29.90 -5.07
CA THR A 873 -5.36 30.75 -4.36
C THR A 873 -5.91 31.04 -2.97
N ALA A 874 -5.15 30.67 -1.93
CA ALA A 874 -5.46 30.89 -0.53
C ALA A 874 -4.46 31.91 0.06
N THR A 875 -4.96 33.02 0.60
CA THR A 875 -4.15 34.16 1.08
C THR A 875 -4.29 34.32 2.60
N GLY A 876 -3.17 34.31 3.32
CA GLY A 876 -3.10 34.47 4.77
C GLY A 876 -3.28 35.92 5.23
N ARG A 877 -3.41 36.13 6.55
CA ARG A 877 -3.61 37.46 7.15
C ARG A 877 -2.42 38.40 6.96
N ASP A 878 -1.25 37.86 6.64
CA ASP A 878 0.00 38.55 6.35
C ASP A 878 0.22 38.83 4.85
N GLY A 879 -0.76 38.52 4.01
CA GLY A 879 -0.70 38.72 2.56
C GLY A 879 0.11 37.67 1.80
N ARG A 880 0.76 36.70 2.46
CA ARG A 880 1.35 35.53 1.76
C ARG A 880 0.24 34.68 1.17
N SER A 881 0.52 33.99 0.06
CA SER A 881 -0.45 33.11 -0.59
C SER A 881 0.15 31.76 -0.98
N ALA A 882 -0.67 30.72 -0.89
CA ALA A 882 -0.41 29.41 -1.46
C ALA A 882 -1.44 29.15 -2.57
N SER A 883 -1.05 28.43 -3.63
CA SER A 883 -1.95 28.08 -4.72
C SER A 883 -1.83 26.61 -5.08
N ARG A 884 -2.92 26.02 -5.56
CA ARG A 884 -2.97 24.66 -6.12
C ARG A 884 -3.89 24.66 -7.34
N SER A 885 -3.58 23.84 -8.33
CA SER A 885 -4.39 23.73 -9.55
C SER A 885 -4.98 22.34 -9.73
N VAL A 886 -6.15 22.27 -10.37
CA VAL A 886 -6.77 21.03 -10.84
C VAL A 886 -7.24 21.23 -12.28
N THR A 887 -6.91 20.27 -13.14
CA THR A 887 -7.34 20.28 -14.54
C THR A 887 -8.55 19.37 -14.70
N VAL A 888 -9.68 19.96 -15.09
CA VAL A 888 -10.82 19.19 -15.59
C VAL A 888 -10.52 18.82 -17.04
N THR A 889 -10.51 17.53 -17.34
CA THR A 889 -10.20 17.03 -18.69
C THR A 889 -11.47 16.86 -19.51
N VAL A 890 -11.55 17.44 -20.71
CA VAL A 890 -12.66 17.18 -21.63
C VAL A 890 -12.26 16.04 -22.59
N ASN A 891 -12.78 14.85 -22.33
CA ASN A 891 -12.50 13.62 -23.07
C ASN A 891 -13.42 13.50 -24.29
N ILE A 892 -13.16 14.33 -25.31
CA ILE A 892 -13.94 14.28 -26.56
C ILE A 892 -13.67 12.96 -27.28
N PRO A 893 -14.68 12.10 -27.52
CA PRO A 893 -14.47 10.82 -28.20
C PRO A 893 -14.00 11.03 -29.65
N SER A 894 -13.14 10.12 -30.11
CA SER A 894 -12.68 10.09 -31.50
C SER A 894 -13.85 9.85 -32.45
N PRO A 895 -13.83 10.44 -33.66
CA PRO A 895 -14.86 10.19 -34.66
C PRO A 895 -14.68 8.81 -35.27
N GLU A 896 -15.74 8.01 -35.21
CA GLU A 896 -15.78 6.66 -35.77
C GLU A 896 -16.52 6.70 -37.11
N ILE A 897 -15.89 6.18 -38.15
CA ILE A 897 -16.46 6.16 -39.50
C ILE A 897 -16.19 4.81 -40.16
N SER A 898 -17.18 4.31 -40.91
CA SER A 898 -17.00 3.18 -41.83
C SER A 898 -17.61 3.50 -43.19
N LEU A 899 -17.04 2.91 -44.24
CA LEU A 899 -17.54 2.97 -45.61
C LEU A 899 -17.25 1.63 -46.28
N SER A 900 -18.26 1.05 -46.93
CA SER A 900 -18.12 -0.19 -47.69
C SER A 900 -19.04 -0.17 -48.91
N VAL A 901 -18.74 -1.00 -49.91
CA VAL A 901 -19.60 -1.20 -51.07
C VAL A 901 -19.95 -2.68 -51.18
N ASN A 902 -21.21 -2.99 -51.47
CA ASN A 902 -21.66 -4.37 -51.68
C ASN A 902 -22.62 -4.45 -52.89
N PRO A 903 -22.33 -5.27 -53.91
CA PRO A 903 -21.06 -5.98 -54.12
C PRO A 903 -19.89 -5.03 -54.43
N GLU A 904 -18.65 -5.50 -54.24
CA GLU A 904 -17.42 -4.72 -54.53
C GLU A 904 -17.11 -4.60 -56.03
N SER A 905 -17.75 -5.43 -56.85
CA SER A 905 -17.71 -5.35 -58.31
C SER A 905 -19.11 -5.51 -58.94
N ILE A 906 -19.34 -4.79 -60.02
CA ILE A 906 -20.58 -4.82 -60.82
C ILE A 906 -20.28 -4.74 -62.32
N GLN A 907 -21.21 -5.19 -63.17
CA GLN A 907 -21.19 -4.86 -64.59
C GLN A 907 -21.69 -3.42 -64.82
N SER A 908 -21.26 -2.80 -65.93
CA SER A 908 -21.73 -1.47 -66.31
C SER A 908 -23.26 -1.44 -66.50
N GLY A 909 -23.94 -0.60 -65.71
CA GLY A 909 -25.41 -0.49 -65.68
C GLY A 909 -26.10 -1.23 -64.51
N GLU A 910 -25.39 -2.05 -63.75
CA GLU A 910 -25.91 -2.66 -62.52
C GLU A 910 -25.84 -1.70 -61.31
N THR A 911 -26.41 -2.11 -60.18
CA THR A 911 -26.51 -1.29 -58.95
C THR A 911 -25.78 -1.95 -57.79
N ALA A 912 -24.89 -1.20 -57.14
CA ALA A 912 -24.31 -1.58 -55.86
C ALA A 912 -24.91 -0.75 -54.71
N ARG A 913 -24.63 -1.14 -53.46
CA ARG A 913 -25.02 -0.38 -52.27
C ARG A 913 -23.77 0.15 -51.57
N LEU A 914 -23.69 1.47 -51.45
CA LEU A 914 -22.69 2.17 -50.66
C LEU A 914 -23.22 2.30 -49.23
N CYS A 915 -22.62 1.55 -48.30
CA CYS A 915 -23.01 1.53 -46.89
C CYS A 915 -22.01 2.33 -46.05
N TYR A 916 -22.50 3.13 -45.11
CA TYR A 916 -21.66 3.89 -44.20
C TYR A 916 -22.24 3.94 -42.79
N SER A 917 -21.36 4.12 -41.81
CA SER A 917 -21.72 4.53 -40.44
C SER A 917 -20.85 5.70 -40.01
N VAL A 918 -21.42 6.60 -39.21
CA VAL A 918 -20.72 7.76 -38.66
C VAL A 918 -21.17 8.01 -37.22
N ALA A 919 -20.22 8.08 -36.30
CA ALA A 919 -20.47 8.36 -34.89
C ALA A 919 -19.44 9.35 -34.33
N ASN A 920 -19.85 10.12 -33.32
CA ASN A 920 -19.02 11.14 -32.65
C ASN A 920 -18.58 12.27 -33.61
N VAL A 921 -19.41 12.56 -34.62
CA VAL A 921 -19.16 13.57 -35.67
C VAL A 921 -20.17 14.70 -35.64
N LYS A 922 -19.68 15.92 -35.90
CA LYS A 922 -20.47 17.15 -36.06
C LYS A 922 -21.02 17.30 -37.48
N SER A 923 -20.32 16.77 -38.48
CA SER A 923 -20.70 16.79 -39.89
C SER A 923 -19.93 15.77 -40.71
N PHE A 924 -20.51 15.28 -41.81
CA PHE A 924 -19.84 14.40 -42.77
C PHE A 924 -20.34 14.63 -44.21
N GLY A 925 -19.65 14.05 -45.18
CA GLY A 925 -20.07 13.98 -46.58
C GLY A 925 -19.27 12.91 -47.34
N ILE A 926 -19.83 12.40 -48.44
CA ILE A 926 -19.22 11.32 -49.23
C ILE A 926 -19.13 11.73 -50.69
N ASP A 927 -17.92 11.67 -51.24
CA ASP A 927 -17.59 12.14 -52.59
C ASP A 927 -17.07 10.97 -53.44
N PRO A 928 -17.55 10.74 -54.68
CA PRO A 928 -18.55 11.54 -55.41
C PRO A 928 -20.01 11.22 -55.06
N GLY A 929 -20.85 12.26 -55.05
CA GLY A 929 -22.29 12.12 -55.32
C GLY A 929 -23.26 11.99 -54.13
N VAL A 930 -22.80 11.96 -52.87
CA VAL A 930 -23.71 11.93 -51.71
C VAL A 930 -23.55 13.19 -50.86
N ALA A 931 -24.60 14.01 -50.83
CA ALA A 931 -24.55 15.39 -50.32
C ALA A 931 -24.05 15.51 -48.86
N LYS A 932 -23.28 16.59 -48.60
CA LYS A 932 -22.80 16.94 -47.25
C LYS A 932 -23.98 17.14 -46.29
N ARG A 933 -24.08 16.30 -45.26
CA ARG A 933 -25.21 16.29 -44.31
C ARG A 933 -24.75 16.88 -42.96
N ARG A 934 -25.49 17.85 -42.43
CA ARG A 934 -25.38 18.24 -41.00
C ARG A 934 -26.31 17.35 -40.18
N LEU A 935 -25.81 16.83 -39.07
CA LEU A 935 -26.57 16.00 -38.14
C LEU A 935 -27.22 16.87 -37.07
N SER A 936 -28.49 16.59 -36.77
CA SER A 936 -29.22 17.16 -35.62
C SER A 936 -29.23 16.23 -34.40
N SER A 937 -28.88 14.95 -34.61
CA SER A 937 -28.71 13.91 -33.58
C SER A 937 -27.67 12.90 -34.07
N ASN A 938 -26.86 12.35 -33.15
CA ASN A 938 -25.75 11.42 -33.42
C ASN A 938 -26.34 10.03 -33.75
N PRO A 939 -26.36 9.56 -35.01
CA PRO A 939 -27.13 8.37 -35.39
C PRO A 939 -26.29 7.10 -35.28
N VAL A 940 -26.66 6.22 -34.34
CA VAL A 940 -26.04 4.89 -34.23
C VAL A 940 -26.71 3.95 -35.23
N GLY A 941 -26.09 3.75 -36.39
CA GLY A 941 -26.58 2.84 -37.42
C GLY A 941 -25.76 2.82 -38.71
N VAL A 942 -25.97 1.81 -39.55
CA VAL A 942 -25.43 1.72 -40.91
C VAL A 942 -26.51 2.17 -41.90
N GLU A 943 -26.26 3.22 -42.67
CA GLU A 943 -27.14 3.73 -43.73
C GLU A 943 -26.57 3.28 -45.10
N CYS A 944 -27.40 2.71 -45.97
CA CYS A 944 -26.96 2.15 -47.26
C CYS A 944 -27.71 2.79 -48.44
N VAL A 945 -26.97 3.48 -49.31
CA VAL A 945 -27.50 4.21 -50.48
C VAL A 945 -27.18 3.45 -51.77
N PRO A 946 -28.12 3.27 -52.71
CA PRO A 946 -27.85 2.65 -54.00
C PRO A 946 -26.99 3.57 -54.89
N VAL A 947 -26.01 2.99 -55.60
CA VAL A 947 -25.12 3.68 -56.53
C VAL A 947 -24.97 2.91 -57.84
N GLN A 948 -24.87 3.65 -58.96
CA GLN A 948 -24.72 3.12 -60.33
C GLN A 948 -23.63 3.92 -61.10
N PRO A 949 -22.34 3.80 -60.75
CA PRO A 949 -21.28 4.45 -61.53
C PRO A 949 -21.08 3.75 -62.87
N LYS A 950 -20.68 4.51 -63.90
CA LYS A 950 -20.42 4.00 -65.26
C LYS A 950 -19.03 3.40 -65.46
N GLY A 951 -18.16 3.50 -64.46
CA GLY A 951 -16.78 3.04 -64.47
C GLY A 951 -16.27 2.94 -63.03
N THR A 952 -15.14 2.25 -62.82
CA THR A 952 -14.56 2.04 -61.48
C THR A 952 -14.45 3.36 -60.71
N THR A 953 -15.12 3.43 -59.55
CA THR A 953 -15.32 4.67 -58.79
C THR A 953 -14.94 4.48 -57.33
N THR A 954 -14.06 5.34 -56.82
CA THR A 954 -13.69 5.38 -55.40
C THR A 954 -14.52 6.43 -54.66
N TYR A 955 -15.28 6.00 -53.66
CA TYR A 955 -16.00 6.87 -52.75
C TYR A 955 -15.12 7.21 -51.54
N THR A 956 -15.08 8.48 -51.15
CA THR A 956 -14.36 9.00 -49.99
C THR A 956 -15.35 9.60 -49.00
N LEU A 957 -15.47 9.02 -47.81
CA LEU A 957 -16.24 9.58 -46.71
C LEU A 957 -15.31 10.44 -45.85
N ASN A 958 -15.66 11.72 -45.72
CA ASN A 958 -14.95 12.69 -44.88
C ASN A 958 -15.87 13.11 -43.73
N ALA A 959 -15.38 13.09 -42.49
CA ALA A 959 -16.14 13.51 -41.32
C ALA A 959 -15.32 14.38 -40.36
N THR A 960 -16.01 15.26 -39.63
CA THR A 960 -15.44 16.15 -38.62
C THR A 960 -15.98 15.76 -37.25
N GLY A 961 -15.11 15.40 -36.33
CA GLY A 961 -15.43 15.06 -34.94
C GLY A 961 -15.97 16.23 -34.13
N LEU A 962 -16.52 15.93 -32.95
CA LEU A 962 -17.08 16.93 -32.04
C LEU A 962 -16.05 18.00 -31.59
N GLY A 963 -14.76 17.62 -31.51
CA GLY A 963 -13.64 18.51 -31.17
C GLY A 963 -12.98 19.22 -32.37
N GLY A 964 -13.53 19.06 -33.58
CA GLY A 964 -13.02 19.68 -34.81
C GLY A 964 -12.00 18.84 -35.59
N GLN A 965 -11.52 17.72 -35.05
CA GLN A 965 -10.63 16.78 -35.76
C GLN A 965 -11.31 16.19 -37.01
N THR A 966 -10.58 16.05 -38.12
CA THR A 966 -11.11 15.48 -39.37
C THR A 966 -10.56 14.09 -39.65
N VAL A 967 -11.42 13.15 -40.03
CA VAL A 967 -11.09 11.77 -40.41
C VAL A 967 -11.68 11.45 -41.78
N SER A 968 -11.04 10.55 -42.52
CA SER A 968 -11.51 10.09 -43.81
C SER A 968 -11.30 8.58 -44.01
N THR A 969 -12.13 7.98 -44.84
CA THR A 969 -12.00 6.59 -45.29
C THR A 969 -12.50 6.44 -46.72
N GLN A 970 -12.09 5.37 -47.41
CA GLN A 970 -12.39 5.15 -48.83
C GLN A 970 -12.89 3.74 -49.10
N ALA A 971 -13.75 3.60 -50.10
CA ALA A 971 -14.21 2.32 -50.63
C ALA A 971 -14.34 2.41 -52.16
N THR A 972 -13.79 1.44 -52.89
CA THR A 972 -13.76 1.42 -54.36
C THR A 972 -14.74 0.39 -54.89
N LEU A 973 -15.61 0.83 -55.80
CA LEU A 973 -16.51 -0.03 -56.57
C LEU A 973 -15.89 -0.27 -57.94
N ASN A 974 -15.53 -1.53 -58.23
CA ASN A 974 -15.00 -1.92 -59.53
C ASN A 974 -16.14 -2.11 -60.53
N VAL A 975 -16.10 -1.41 -61.66
CA VAL A 975 -17.05 -1.62 -62.75
C VAL A 975 -16.31 -2.32 -63.88
N THR A 976 -16.69 -3.56 -64.16
CA THR A 976 -16.14 -4.32 -65.29
C THR A 976 -17.07 -4.22 -66.49
N GLU A 977 -16.50 -3.93 -67.65
CA GLU A 977 -17.19 -4.09 -68.94
C GLU A 977 -17.11 -5.56 -69.37
N PRO A 978 -18.14 -6.10 -70.06
CA PRO A 978 -18.13 -7.48 -70.51
C PRO A 978 -17.00 -7.70 -71.56
N PRO A 979 -16.29 -8.84 -71.51
CA PRO A 979 -15.20 -9.11 -72.44
C PRO A 979 -15.74 -9.27 -73.86
N GLN A 980 -15.32 -8.41 -74.79
CA GLN A 980 -15.69 -8.54 -76.20
C GLN A 980 -15.07 -9.80 -76.81
N LYS A 981 -15.91 -10.55 -77.52
CA LYS A 981 -15.55 -11.84 -78.13
C LYS A 981 -15.07 -11.64 -79.57
N HIS A 982 -13.81 -11.99 -79.81
CA HIS A 982 -13.18 -12.01 -81.13
C HIS A 982 -13.48 -13.33 -81.84
N ALA A 983 -13.89 -13.29 -83.11
CA ALA A 983 -14.15 -14.48 -83.90
C ALA A 983 -12.90 -15.37 -84.05
N ARG A 984 -13.10 -16.69 -84.07
CA ARG A 984 -12.06 -17.69 -84.35
C ARG A 984 -12.52 -18.70 -85.38
N ILE A 985 -11.78 -18.86 -86.48
CA ILE A 985 -11.94 -19.90 -87.48
C ILE A 985 -11.15 -21.14 -87.03
N ASN A 986 -11.83 -22.04 -86.33
CA ASN A 986 -11.26 -23.31 -85.88
C ASN A 986 -10.84 -24.17 -87.09
N PHE A 987 -11.73 -24.28 -88.08
CA PHE A 987 -11.40 -24.89 -89.37
C PHE A 987 -12.22 -24.31 -90.52
N PHE A 988 -11.65 -24.42 -91.71
CA PHE A 988 -12.29 -24.21 -93.00
C PHE A 988 -11.57 -25.09 -94.02
N GLU A 989 -12.30 -26.06 -94.57
CA GLU A 989 -11.80 -27.16 -95.39
C GLU A 989 -12.86 -27.54 -96.44
N ALA A 990 -12.42 -27.96 -97.63
CA ALA A 990 -13.29 -28.56 -98.63
C ALA A 990 -13.33 -30.08 -98.45
N SER A 991 -14.48 -30.70 -98.71
CA SER A 991 -14.61 -32.17 -98.69
C SER A 991 -13.65 -32.86 -99.66
N GLU A 992 -13.37 -32.21 -100.78
CA GLU A 992 -12.38 -32.59 -101.78
C GLU A 992 -11.72 -31.31 -102.32
N THR A 993 -10.39 -31.26 -102.38
CA THR A 993 -9.64 -30.13 -102.96
C THR A 993 -9.41 -30.27 -104.47
N SER A 994 -9.88 -31.36 -105.08
CA SER A 994 -9.83 -31.60 -106.54
C SER A 994 -11.09 -32.34 -106.99
N ILE A 995 -11.94 -31.71 -107.80
CA ILE A 995 -13.27 -32.24 -108.19
C ILE A 995 -13.51 -32.22 -109.71
N LYS A 996 -14.43 -33.06 -110.23
CA LYS A 996 -14.88 -32.92 -111.63
C LYS A 996 -15.64 -31.61 -111.86
N ALA A 997 -15.55 -31.03 -113.06
CA ALA A 997 -16.21 -29.77 -113.39
C ALA A 997 -17.74 -29.85 -113.20
N GLY A 998 -18.28 -29.00 -112.31
CA GLY A 998 -19.71 -28.99 -111.95
C GLY A 998 -20.14 -30.11 -111.00
N ALA A 999 -19.21 -30.90 -110.45
CA ALA A 999 -19.49 -31.74 -109.29
C ALA A 999 -19.67 -30.89 -108.03
N SER A 1000 -20.37 -31.43 -107.03
CA SER A 1000 -20.60 -30.74 -105.76
C SER A 1000 -19.39 -30.90 -104.84
N VAL A 1001 -18.90 -29.79 -104.29
CA VAL A 1001 -17.92 -29.76 -103.20
C VAL A 1001 -18.56 -29.16 -101.95
N SER A 1002 -18.41 -29.86 -100.83
CA SER A 1002 -18.93 -29.43 -99.54
C SER A 1002 -17.87 -28.63 -98.80
N LEU A 1003 -18.07 -27.32 -98.67
CA LEU A 1003 -17.18 -26.42 -97.94
C LEU A 1003 -17.57 -26.42 -96.46
N CYS A 1004 -16.78 -27.10 -95.63
CA CYS A 1004 -17.03 -27.25 -94.20
C CYS A 1004 -16.24 -26.23 -93.39
N TYR A 1005 -16.90 -25.53 -92.47
CA TYR A 1005 -16.30 -24.60 -91.54
C TYR A 1005 -16.73 -24.88 -90.10
N GLY A 1006 -15.86 -24.51 -89.18
CA GLY A 1006 -16.15 -24.39 -87.75
C GLY A 1006 -15.64 -23.05 -87.28
N VAL A 1007 -16.54 -22.23 -86.74
CA VAL A 1007 -16.21 -20.93 -86.14
C VAL A 1007 -16.70 -20.88 -84.70
N SER A 1008 -15.89 -20.27 -83.83
CA SER A 1008 -16.27 -19.89 -82.47
C SER A 1008 -16.32 -18.37 -82.37
N ASP A 1009 -17.15 -17.86 -81.46
CA ASP A 1009 -17.20 -16.43 -81.09
C ASP A 1009 -17.45 -15.45 -82.26
N ALA A 1010 -18.01 -15.93 -83.38
CA ALA A 1010 -18.42 -15.13 -84.53
C ALA A 1010 -19.93 -14.85 -84.52
N VAL A 1011 -20.32 -13.63 -84.87
CA VAL A 1011 -21.73 -13.19 -85.02
C VAL A 1011 -22.21 -13.34 -86.46
N ARG A 1012 -21.29 -13.22 -87.43
CA ARG A 1012 -21.60 -13.27 -88.86
C ARG A 1012 -20.53 -14.04 -89.62
N VAL A 1013 -20.96 -14.90 -90.54
CA VAL A 1013 -20.10 -15.69 -91.42
C VAL A 1013 -20.51 -15.49 -92.88
N SER A 1014 -19.53 -15.47 -93.79
CA SER A 1014 -19.77 -15.53 -95.23
C SER A 1014 -18.65 -16.28 -95.93
N ILE A 1015 -18.97 -17.10 -96.94
CA ILE A 1015 -17.99 -17.71 -97.84
C ILE A 1015 -18.11 -17.01 -99.20
N HIS A 1016 -17.02 -16.46 -99.72
CA HIS A 1016 -16.97 -15.95 -101.10
C HIS A 1016 -16.47 -17.05 -102.04
N PRO A 1017 -17.00 -17.22 -103.27
CA PRO A 1017 -18.13 -16.51 -103.90
C PRO A 1017 -19.53 -17.01 -103.51
N VAL A 1018 -19.67 -17.97 -102.59
CA VAL A 1018 -20.94 -18.63 -102.23
C VAL A 1018 -21.94 -17.68 -101.55
N ARG A 1019 -22.85 -17.07 -102.33
CA ARG A 1019 -23.85 -16.09 -101.85
C ARG A 1019 -25.03 -16.67 -101.05
N LYS A 1020 -24.84 -17.80 -100.35
CA LYS A 1020 -25.85 -18.36 -99.42
C LYS A 1020 -25.77 -17.60 -98.08
N ARG A 1021 -26.90 -17.45 -97.38
CA ARG A 1021 -26.88 -16.94 -95.99
C ARG A 1021 -26.32 -18.03 -95.09
N LEU A 1022 -25.21 -17.72 -94.40
CA LEU A 1022 -24.55 -18.63 -93.47
C LEU A 1022 -24.77 -18.16 -92.03
N GLN A 1023 -24.78 -19.10 -91.10
CA GLN A 1023 -24.84 -18.83 -89.66
C GLN A 1023 -23.55 -19.34 -89.00
N PRO A 1024 -23.05 -18.66 -87.96
CA PRO A 1024 -21.97 -19.19 -87.13
C PRO A 1024 -22.32 -20.59 -86.61
N SER A 1025 -21.37 -21.52 -86.65
CA SER A 1025 -21.52 -22.89 -86.16
C SER A 1025 -20.14 -23.47 -85.88
N GLU A 1026 -20.03 -24.29 -84.83
CA GLU A 1026 -18.83 -25.07 -84.53
C GLU A 1026 -18.53 -26.12 -85.61
N LYS A 1027 -19.55 -26.56 -86.37
CA LYS A 1027 -19.41 -27.39 -87.55
C LYS A 1027 -20.62 -27.22 -88.47
N ASN A 1028 -20.40 -26.68 -89.67
CA ASN A 1028 -21.41 -26.61 -90.73
C ASN A 1028 -20.74 -26.81 -92.09
N CYS A 1029 -21.50 -27.26 -93.09
CA CYS A 1029 -21.00 -27.53 -94.43
C CYS A 1029 -21.94 -26.94 -95.49
N VAL A 1030 -21.37 -26.41 -96.57
CA VAL A 1030 -22.11 -25.71 -97.61
C VAL A 1030 -21.66 -26.19 -98.98
N ASP A 1031 -22.58 -26.80 -99.71
CA ASP A 1031 -22.31 -27.26 -101.07
C ASP A 1031 -22.22 -26.10 -102.07
N ASP A 1032 -21.23 -26.14 -102.94
CA ASP A 1032 -21.14 -25.39 -104.19
C ASP A 1032 -20.71 -26.32 -105.33
N SER A 1033 -20.84 -25.90 -106.60
CA SER A 1033 -20.51 -26.75 -107.76
C SER A 1033 -19.71 -25.99 -108.82
N PRO A 1034 -18.43 -25.67 -108.54
CA PRO A 1034 -17.62 -24.84 -109.42
C PRO A 1034 -17.30 -25.56 -110.74
N LYS A 1035 -17.31 -24.80 -111.83
CA LYS A 1035 -17.00 -25.29 -113.19
C LYS A 1035 -15.52 -25.10 -113.58
N GLN A 1036 -14.76 -24.38 -112.78
CA GLN A 1036 -13.34 -24.06 -112.92
C GLN A 1036 -12.72 -24.02 -111.52
N SER A 1037 -11.41 -24.20 -111.39
CA SER A 1037 -10.70 -24.11 -110.11
C SER A 1037 -11.01 -22.77 -109.42
N GLN A 1038 -11.44 -22.83 -108.16
CA GLN A 1038 -11.97 -21.67 -107.43
C GLN A 1038 -11.39 -21.65 -106.01
N THR A 1039 -10.85 -20.50 -105.61
CA THR A 1039 -10.54 -20.21 -104.21
C THR A 1039 -11.79 -19.70 -103.51
N TYR A 1040 -12.10 -20.32 -102.38
CA TYR A 1040 -13.16 -19.91 -101.48
C TYR A 1040 -12.56 -19.21 -100.28
N THR A 1041 -13.14 -18.10 -99.86
CA THR A 1041 -12.71 -17.31 -98.69
C THR A 1041 -13.81 -17.31 -97.64
N LEU A 1042 -13.57 -17.95 -96.49
CA LEU A 1042 -14.42 -17.84 -95.31
C LEU A 1042 -14.03 -16.58 -94.53
N ASN A 1043 -14.99 -15.69 -94.31
CA ASN A 1043 -14.87 -14.54 -93.40
C ASN A 1043 -15.78 -14.76 -92.18
N ALA A 1044 -15.20 -14.64 -90.99
CA ALA A 1044 -15.91 -14.70 -89.70
C ALA A 1044 -15.73 -13.39 -88.95
N VAL A 1045 -16.83 -12.78 -88.48
CA VAL A 1045 -16.82 -11.46 -87.82
C VAL A 1045 -17.24 -11.58 -86.37
N GLY A 1046 -16.42 -11.09 -85.44
CA GLY A 1046 -16.68 -11.11 -83.99
C GLY A 1046 -17.68 -10.05 -83.52
N GLU A 1047 -17.98 -10.05 -82.22
CA GLU A 1047 -18.79 -8.99 -81.58
C GLU A 1047 -18.03 -7.65 -81.52
N ASP A 1048 -16.70 -7.72 -81.54
CA ASP A 1048 -15.76 -6.60 -81.67
C ASP A 1048 -15.72 -5.98 -83.08
N GLY A 1049 -16.40 -6.59 -84.06
CA GLY A 1049 -16.42 -6.16 -85.46
C GLY A 1049 -15.15 -6.51 -86.25
N HIS A 1050 -14.14 -7.13 -85.63
CA HIS A 1050 -12.97 -7.62 -86.36
C HIS A 1050 -13.34 -8.84 -87.19
N THR A 1051 -12.67 -9.00 -88.34
CA THR A 1051 -12.90 -10.10 -89.28
C THR A 1051 -11.65 -10.97 -89.35
N GLU A 1052 -11.79 -12.26 -89.06
CA GLU A 1052 -10.80 -13.28 -89.40
C GLU A 1052 -11.19 -13.92 -90.75
N SER A 1053 -10.19 -14.25 -91.56
CA SER A 1053 -10.38 -14.80 -92.91
C SER A 1053 -9.50 -16.03 -93.12
N ARG A 1054 -10.04 -17.06 -93.78
CA ARG A 1054 -9.29 -18.28 -94.17
C ARG A 1054 -9.73 -18.74 -95.55
N ASP A 1055 -8.75 -19.14 -96.38
CA ASP A 1055 -8.96 -19.56 -97.75
C ASP A 1055 -8.84 -21.08 -97.93
N VAL A 1056 -9.61 -21.63 -98.88
CA VAL A 1056 -9.49 -23.00 -99.39
C VAL A 1056 -9.64 -22.96 -100.90
N THR A 1057 -8.63 -23.45 -101.63
CA THR A 1057 -8.72 -23.62 -103.09
C THR A 1057 -9.21 -25.02 -103.43
N VAL A 1058 -10.29 -25.09 -104.22
CA VAL A 1058 -10.76 -26.32 -104.83
C VAL A 1058 -10.36 -26.28 -106.30
N GLU A 1059 -9.46 -27.17 -106.69
CA GLU A 1059 -9.08 -27.38 -108.08
C GLU A 1059 -10.16 -28.21 -108.79
N VAL A 1060 -10.30 -28.01 -110.10
CA VAL A 1060 -11.26 -28.76 -110.91
C VAL A 1060 -10.52 -29.68 -111.88
N SER A 1061 -10.48 -30.98 -111.58
CA SER A 1061 -9.70 -32.00 -112.28
C SER A 1061 -10.53 -33.24 -112.67
N GLY A 1062 -9.99 -34.06 -113.57
CA GLY A 1062 -10.66 -35.27 -114.05
C GLY A 1062 -10.28 -36.53 -113.28
N GLU A 1063 -11.28 -37.16 -112.65
CA GLU A 1063 -11.41 -38.61 -112.40
C GLU A 1063 -10.86 -39.31 -111.13
N GLN A 1064 -11.82 -39.94 -110.40
CA GLN A 1064 -11.78 -41.23 -109.66
C GLN A 1064 -11.14 -41.35 -108.25
N GLY A 1065 -11.98 -41.35 -107.19
CA GLY A 1065 -12.29 -42.58 -106.39
C GLY A 1065 -11.69 -42.85 -104.98
N GLY A 1066 -12.55 -43.03 -103.95
CA GLY A 1066 -12.45 -44.18 -103.01
C GLY A 1066 -12.29 -44.03 -101.46
N ASN A 1067 -13.40 -44.10 -100.70
CA ASN A 1067 -13.63 -44.75 -99.37
C ASN A 1067 -12.56 -44.79 -98.23
N SER A 1068 -12.77 -44.09 -97.08
CA SER A 1068 -13.21 -44.63 -95.73
C SER A 1068 -12.09 -45.13 -94.74
N ASN A 1069 -12.26 -45.45 -93.43
CA ASN A 1069 -13.42 -45.55 -92.50
C ASN A 1069 -13.05 -45.39 -90.96
N GLN A 1070 -13.91 -45.87 -90.04
CA GLN A 1070 -13.93 -45.92 -88.54
C GLN A 1070 -12.78 -46.71 -87.82
N SER A 1071 -12.57 -46.77 -86.48
CA SER A 1071 -13.40 -46.67 -85.23
C SER A 1071 -12.54 -46.29 -83.97
N GLY A 1072 -13.04 -45.69 -82.87
CA GLY A 1072 -13.58 -46.34 -81.63
C GLY A 1072 -12.53 -47.09 -80.77
N SER A 1073 -12.44 -47.05 -79.41
CA SER A 1073 -13.19 -46.42 -78.30
C SER A 1073 -12.31 -46.38 -77.02
N GLY A 1074 -12.65 -45.57 -75.99
CA GLY A 1074 -11.83 -45.41 -74.76
C GLY A 1074 -12.36 -46.09 -73.48
N GLN A 1075 -11.48 -46.36 -72.52
CA GLN A 1075 -11.80 -46.81 -71.14
C GLN A 1075 -11.21 -45.87 -70.09
N GLY A 1076 -11.87 -45.77 -68.93
CA GLY A 1076 -11.55 -44.80 -67.87
C GLY A 1076 -10.40 -45.20 -66.93
N GLN A 1077 -9.79 -44.19 -66.31
CA GLN A 1077 -8.55 -44.30 -65.52
C GLN A 1077 -8.85 -44.10 -64.02
N GLN A 1078 -8.20 -44.87 -63.14
CA GLN A 1078 -8.36 -44.77 -61.68
C GLN A 1078 -7.47 -43.67 -61.05
N PRO A 1079 -7.83 -43.14 -59.85
CA PRO A 1079 -7.09 -42.07 -59.20
C PRO A 1079 -5.79 -42.55 -58.51
N PRO A 1080 -4.69 -41.76 -58.55
CA PRO A 1080 -3.38 -42.15 -58.04
C PRO A 1080 -3.30 -42.18 -56.49
N PRO A 1081 -2.25 -42.84 -55.93
CA PRO A 1081 -2.02 -42.90 -54.48
C PRO A 1081 -1.65 -41.53 -53.89
N ARG A 1082 -2.06 -41.31 -52.63
CA ARG A 1082 -1.83 -40.04 -51.91
C ARG A 1082 -1.35 -40.31 -50.49
N ILE A 1083 -0.26 -39.66 -50.08
CA ILE A 1083 0.14 -39.58 -48.67
C ILE A 1083 -0.68 -38.44 -48.03
N THR A 1084 -1.30 -38.71 -46.89
CA THR A 1084 -2.16 -37.74 -46.17
C THR A 1084 -1.57 -37.33 -44.82
N ARG A 1085 -0.52 -38.02 -44.35
CA ARG A 1085 0.17 -37.71 -43.10
C ARG A 1085 1.56 -38.35 -43.08
N LEU A 1086 2.58 -37.58 -42.71
CA LEU A 1086 3.91 -38.05 -42.33
C LEU A 1086 4.49 -37.06 -41.31
N GLU A 1087 4.56 -37.43 -40.02
CA GLU A 1087 5.02 -36.52 -38.96
C GLU A 1087 5.70 -37.27 -37.79
N ILE A 1088 6.56 -36.58 -37.04
CA ILE A 1088 7.23 -37.14 -35.85
C ILE A 1088 6.61 -36.54 -34.57
N LYS A 1089 6.26 -37.37 -33.59
CA LYS A 1089 5.71 -36.95 -32.29
C LYS A 1089 6.50 -37.47 -31.10
N LYS A 1090 6.56 -36.64 -30.05
CA LYS A 1090 7.14 -37.00 -28.75
C LYS A 1090 6.07 -37.62 -27.84
N ARG A 1091 6.39 -38.76 -27.24
CA ARG A 1091 5.53 -39.47 -26.26
C ARG A 1091 5.77 -38.92 -24.85
N ARG A 1092 4.80 -39.09 -23.93
CA ARG A 1092 4.88 -38.58 -22.53
C ARG A 1092 6.12 -39.06 -21.74
N LEU A 1093 6.78 -40.12 -22.18
CA LEU A 1093 8.00 -40.71 -21.57
C LEU A 1093 9.30 -40.39 -22.34
N GLY A 1094 9.28 -39.41 -23.26
CA GLY A 1094 10.49 -38.96 -23.98
C GLY A 1094 10.85 -39.73 -25.25
N ALA A 1095 10.29 -40.92 -25.47
CA ALA A 1095 10.41 -41.66 -26.73
C ALA A 1095 9.76 -40.90 -27.91
N MET A 1096 10.36 -41.00 -29.09
CA MET A 1096 9.90 -40.35 -30.33
C MET A 1096 9.21 -41.37 -31.25
N GLN A 1097 8.18 -40.96 -31.99
CA GLN A 1097 7.38 -41.82 -32.85
C GLN A 1097 7.17 -41.19 -34.24
N LEU A 1098 7.29 -41.98 -35.31
CA LEU A 1098 6.95 -41.60 -36.68
C LEU A 1098 5.51 -42.06 -36.99
N CYS A 1099 4.64 -41.13 -37.35
CA CYS A 1099 3.22 -41.37 -37.64
C CYS A 1099 2.92 -41.13 -39.13
N TYR A 1100 2.19 -42.05 -39.78
CA TYR A 1100 1.84 -41.95 -41.20
C TYR A 1100 0.39 -42.33 -41.55
N ALA A 1101 -0.12 -41.83 -42.67
CA ALA A 1101 -1.39 -42.24 -43.29
C ALA A 1101 -1.35 -42.09 -44.82
N VAL A 1102 -2.01 -43.00 -45.53
CA VAL A 1102 -2.02 -43.07 -47.01
C VAL A 1102 -3.38 -43.48 -47.57
N GLU A 1103 -3.74 -42.94 -48.72
CA GLU A 1103 -4.98 -43.21 -49.46
C GLU A 1103 -4.67 -43.73 -50.88
N ASN A 1104 -5.60 -44.50 -51.44
CA ASN A 1104 -5.55 -45.08 -52.79
C ASN A 1104 -4.27 -45.90 -53.10
N ALA A 1105 -3.58 -46.37 -52.06
CA ALA A 1105 -2.39 -47.20 -52.15
C ALA A 1105 -2.71 -48.68 -51.85
N SER A 1106 -2.13 -49.57 -52.66
CA SER A 1106 -2.08 -51.03 -52.48
C SER A 1106 -0.98 -51.47 -51.51
N ALA A 1107 0.13 -50.71 -51.45
CA ALA A 1107 1.26 -50.95 -50.57
C ALA A 1107 1.87 -49.63 -50.05
N ALA A 1108 2.58 -49.69 -48.93
CA ALA A 1108 3.37 -48.58 -48.41
C ALA A 1108 4.68 -49.10 -47.78
N ARG A 1109 5.72 -48.28 -47.78
CA ARG A 1109 7.05 -48.62 -47.24
C ARG A 1109 7.70 -47.39 -46.62
N VAL A 1110 8.38 -47.57 -45.49
CA VAL A 1110 9.15 -46.51 -44.80
C VAL A 1110 10.61 -46.94 -44.63
N GLU A 1111 11.51 -46.30 -45.37
CA GLU A 1111 12.95 -46.53 -45.28
C GLU A 1111 13.64 -45.43 -44.44
N PRO A 1112 14.76 -45.72 -43.76
CA PRO A 1112 15.48 -46.99 -43.76
C PRO A 1112 15.00 -48.02 -42.72
N ASP A 1113 14.40 -47.60 -41.59
CA ASP A 1113 14.31 -48.45 -40.39
C ASP A 1113 13.06 -49.32 -40.24
N PHE A 1114 11.99 -49.07 -41.02
CA PHE A 1114 10.67 -49.67 -40.76
C PHE A 1114 10.17 -50.63 -41.85
N GLY A 1115 10.75 -50.58 -43.05
CA GLY A 1115 10.43 -51.51 -44.15
C GLY A 1115 9.01 -51.36 -44.69
N ASP A 1116 8.43 -52.45 -45.16
CA ASP A 1116 7.05 -52.47 -45.68
C ASP A 1116 6.02 -52.29 -44.55
N VAL A 1117 5.10 -51.34 -44.74
CA VAL A 1117 4.11 -50.94 -43.74
C VAL A 1117 2.69 -50.98 -44.33
N MET A 1118 1.69 -51.19 -43.47
CA MET A 1118 0.30 -51.35 -43.94
C MET A 1118 -0.27 -50.00 -44.42
N PRO A 1119 -0.94 -49.93 -45.60
CA PRO A 1119 -1.68 -48.74 -45.99
C PRO A 1119 -2.87 -48.48 -45.04
N VAL A 1120 -2.84 -47.39 -44.29
CA VAL A 1120 -3.91 -47.00 -43.34
C VAL A 1120 -4.47 -45.63 -43.72
N LYS A 1121 -5.77 -45.57 -44.00
CA LYS A 1121 -6.44 -44.33 -44.45
C LYS A 1121 -6.60 -43.29 -43.33
N LEU A 1122 -7.12 -43.66 -42.16
CA LEU A 1122 -7.19 -42.86 -40.92
C LEU A 1122 -7.71 -43.75 -39.75
N PRO A 1123 -7.41 -43.44 -38.47
CA PRO A 1123 -6.36 -42.54 -38.02
C PRO A 1123 -4.98 -43.19 -38.20
N GLY A 1124 -4.02 -42.42 -38.70
CA GLY A 1124 -2.69 -42.92 -39.09
C GLY A 1124 -1.93 -43.67 -37.98
N LYS A 1125 -1.11 -44.65 -38.39
CA LYS A 1125 -0.35 -45.54 -37.50
C LYS A 1125 0.99 -44.91 -37.11
N CYS A 1126 1.39 -45.06 -35.84
CA CYS A 1126 2.65 -44.53 -35.30
C CYS A 1126 3.62 -45.67 -34.93
N MET A 1127 4.92 -45.44 -35.12
CA MET A 1127 6.01 -46.42 -34.91
C MET A 1127 7.14 -45.78 -34.10
N ASP A 1128 7.70 -46.47 -33.11
CA ASP A 1128 8.75 -45.92 -32.24
C ASP A 1128 10.09 -45.75 -32.98
N ILE A 1129 10.63 -44.53 -33.00
CA ILE A 1129 11.94 -44.18 -33.56
C ILE A 1129 13.03 -44.60 -32.58
N ARG A 1130 14.00 -45.39 -33.05
CA ARG A 1130 15.15 -45.88 -32.25
C ARG A 1130 16.50 -45.28 -32.66
N ALA A 1131 16.50 -44.34 -33.60
CA ALA A 1131 17.72 -43.72 -34.11
C ALA A 1131 18.42 -42.86 -33.03
N SER A 1132 19.72 -43.08 -32.86
CA SER A 1132 20.60 -42.31 -31.98
C SER A 1132 21.40 -41.22 -32.69
N GLU A 1133 21.21 -41.09 -34.01
CA GLU A 1133 21.88 -40.16 -34.91
C GLU A 1133 20.83 -39.49 -35.82
N PRO A 1134 21.12 -38.33 -36.44
CA PRO A 1134 20.21 -37.69 -37.39
C PRO A 1134 19.90 -38.62 -38.58
N ARG A 1135 18.62 -38.72 -38.97
CA ARG A 1135 18.16 -39.58 -40.08
C ARG A 1135 16.96 -38.99 -40.79
N THR A 1136 16.90 -39.17 -42.11
CA THR A 1136 15.72 -38.87 -42.92
C THR A 1136 14.91 -40.15 -43.16
N TYR A 1137 13.63 -40.11 -42.81
CA TYR A 1137 12.67 -41.17 -43.11
C TYR A 1137 11.91 -40.85 -44.39
N ILE A 1138 11.80 -41.83 -45.30
CA ILE A 1138 11.08 -41.69 -46.57
C ILE A 1138 9.92 -42.68 -46.60
N LEU A 1139 8.69 -42.18 -46.65
CA LEU A 1139 7.48 -42.95 -46.90
C LEU A 1139 7.20 -43.01 -48.40
N THR A 1140 7.05 -44.20 -48.96
CA THR A 1140 6.62 -44.43 -50.35
C THR A 1140 5.32 -45.22 -50.35
N ALA A 1141 4.31 -44.73 -51.07
CA ALA A 1141 3.00 -45.35 -51.24
C ALA A 1141 2.78 -45.74 -52.71
N THR A 1142 2.37 -46.98 -52.97
CA THR A 1142 2.18 -47.54 -54.32
C THR A 1142 0.70 -47.75 -54.60
N GLY A 1143 0.20 -47.28 -55.74
CA GLY A 1143 -1.19 -47.41 -56.19
C GLY A 1143 -1.56 -48.84 -56.63
N PHE A 1144 -2.81 -49.03 -57.04
CA PHE A 1144 -3.26 -50.29 -57.65
C PHE A 1144 -2.88 -50.41 -59.14
N ASP A 1145 -2.53 -49.28 -59.77
CA ASP A 1145 -2.01 -49.14 -61.12
C ASP A 1145 -0.47 -49.22 -61.20
N GLY A 1146 0.20 -49.38 -60.05
CA GLY A 1146 1.65 -49.41 -59.94
C GLY A 1146 2.35 -48.05 -59.85
N GLN A 1147 1.61 -46.92 -59.90
CA GLN A 1147 2.21 -45.61 -59.69
C GLN A 1147 2.66 -45.44 -58.23
N THR A 1148 3.72 -44.67 -57.98
CA THR A 1148 4.23 -44.42 -56.62
C THR A 1148 4.21 -42.94 -56.26
N LYS A 1149 4.02 -42.66 -54.97
CA LYS A 1149 4.13 -41.32 -54.37
C LYS A 1149 4.97 -41.40 -53.11
N SER A 1150 5.98 -40.55 -52.98
CA SER A 1150 6.86 -40.52 -51.81
C SER A 1150 6.91 -39.15 -51.14
N GLU A 1151 7.18 -39.14 -49.84
CA GLU A 1151 7.35 -37.97 -48.98
C GLU A 1151 8.39 -38.28 -47.90
N SER A 1152 9.14 -37.28 -47.43
CA SER A 1152 10.25 -37.47 -46.49
C SER A 1152 10.21 -36.51 -45.30
N ILE A 1153 10.72 -36.96 -44.16
CA ILE A 1153 10.85 -36.16 -42.93
C ILE A 1153 12.16 -36.44 -42.21
N GLU A 1154 12.82 -35.38 -41.75
CA GLU A 1154 14.09 -35.46 -41.02
C GLU A 1154 13.88 -35.59 -39.51
N TYR A 1155 14.66 -36.45 -38.87
CA TYR A 1155 14.72 -36.68 -37.43
C TYR A 1155 16.10 -36.33 -36.90
N THR A 1156 16.17 -35.48 -35.87
CA THR A 1156 17.40 -35.16 -35.15
C THR A 1156 17.27 -35.61 -33.69
N PRO A 1157 18.14 -36.48 -33.16
CA PRO A 1157 18.07 -36.93 -31.77
C PRO A 1157 18.42 -35.80 -30.79
N PRO A 1158 17.79 -35.75 -29.61
CA PRO A 1158 18.13 -34.76 -28.59
C PRO A 1158 19.52 -35.02 -27.98
N PRO A 1159 20.27 -33.96 -27.61
CA PRO A 1159 21.59 -34.10 -27.02
C PRO A 1159 21.55 -34.80 -25.65
N LYS A 1160 22.58 -35.62 -25.36
CA LYS A 1160 22.74 -36.25 -24.04
C LYS A 1160 22.99 -35.19 -22.97
N PRO A 1161 22.46 -35.34 -21.74
CA PRO A 1161 22.82 -34.47 -20.63
C PRO A 1161 24.32 -34.63 -20.31
N GLN A 1162 25.04 -33.51 -20.25
CA GLN A 1162 26.46 -33.49 -19.88
C GLN A 1162 26.61 -33.49 -18.35
N PRO A 1163 27.64 -34.16 -17.79
CA PRO A 1163 27.93 -34.08 -16.36
C PRO A 1163 28.34 -32.64 -16.00
N ILE A 1164 27.87 -32.16 -14.85
CA ILE A 1164 28.13 -30.79 -14.39
C ILE A 1164 29.58 -30.72 -13.88
N PRO A 1165 30.46 -29.90 -14.48
CA PRO A 1165 31.85 -29.79 -14.02
C PRO A 1165 31.91 -29.13 -12.65
N ILE A 1166 32.73 -29.69 -11.74
CA ILE A 1166 32.90 -29.14 -10.38
C ILE A 1166 33.34 -27.66 -10.41
N ARG A 1167 32.68 -26.83 -9.60
CA ARG A 1167 33.05 -25.42 -9.33
C ARG A 1167 32.98 -25.13 -7.84
N ILE A 1168 33.70 -24.10 -7.40
CA ILE A 1168 33.60 -23.58 -6.03
C ILE A 1168 32.44 -22.58 -5.99
N ASN A 1169 31.41 -22.88 -5.21
CA ASN A 1169 30.31 -21.95 -4.93
C ASN A 1169 30.77 -20.91 -3.89
N GLU A 1170 31.33 -21.37 -2.78
CA GLU A 1170 31.72 -20.55 -1.63
C GLU A 1170 33.03 -21.05 -1.01
N PHE A 1171 33.85 -20.12 -0.49
CA PHE A 1171 34.95 -20.41 0.43
C PHE A 1171 35.09 -19.22 1.39
N THR A 1172 34.78 -19.42 2.67
CA THR A 1172 34.50 -18.35 3.65
C THR A 1172 35.04 -18.66 5.06
N PRO A 1173 35.24 -17.63 5.90
CA PRO A 1173 35.18 -16.19 5.60
C PRO A 1173 36.38 -15.72 4.77
N ALA A 1174 36.22 -14.71 3.89
CA ALA A 1174 37.27 -14.28 2.96
C ALA A 1174 38.57 -13.80 3.67
N GLU A 1175 38.41 -13.01 4.73
CA GLU A 1175 39.49 -12.70 5.69
C GLU A 1175 39.01 -12.95 7.12
N GLN A 1176 39.93 -13.35 8.02
CA GLN A 1176 39.64 -13.50 9.44
C GLN A 1176 40.90 -13.25 10.27
N THR A 1177 40.78 -12.57 11.41
CA THR A 1177 41.92 -12.33 12.34
C THR A 1177 41.82 -13.21 13.58
N ILE A 1178 42.93 -13.85 13.96
CA ILE A 1178 43.04 -14.72 15.15
C ILE A 1178 44.38 -14.52 15.88
N GLY A 1179 44.48 -15.03 17.11
CA GLY A 1179 45.75 -15.16 17.83
C GLY A 1179 46.60 -16.35 17.31
N PRO A 1180 47.92 -16.39 17.57
CA PRO A 1180 48.80 -17.44 17.06
C PRO A 1180 48.40 -18.85 17.54
N GLY A 1181 48.11 -19.76 16.60
CA GLY A 1181 47.72 -21.13 16.91
C GLY A 1181 46.29 -21.28 17.47
N ALA A 1182 45.48 -20.21 17.49
CA ALA A 1182 44.06 -20.32 17.83
C ALA A 1182 43.32 -21.09 16.72
N LYS A 1183 42.35 -21.93 17.10
CA LYS A 1183 41.53 -22.67 16.14
C LYS A 1183 40.49 -21.76 15.50
N THR A 1184 40.36 -21.81 14.19
CA THR A 1184 39.27 -21.19 13.45
C THR A 1184 38.67 -22.11 12.39
N LYS A 1185 37.47 -21.76 11.92
CA LYS A 1185 36.65 -22.54 10.99
C LYS A 1185 36.68 -21.90 9.61
N ILE A 1186 37.17 -22.63 8.61
CA ILE A 1186 37.00 -22.29 7.19
C ILE A 1186 35.94 -23.21 6.59
N CYS A 1187 35.00 -22.63 5.85
CA CYS A 1187 33.86 -23.33 5.23
C CYS A 1187 33.93 -23.19 3.71
N TYR A 1188 33.52 -24.23 3.00
CA TYR A 1188 33.48 -24.28 1.55
C TYR A 1188 32.21 -25.00 1.07
N SER A 1189 31.76 -24.67 -0.13
CA SER A 1189 30.79 -25.46 -0.87
C SER A 1189 31.20 -25.54 -2.33
N THR A 1190 31.01 -26.71 -2.92
CA THR A 1190 31.21 -26.93 -4.36
C THR A 1190 29.90 -27.31 -5.03
N PHE A 1191 29.88 -27.40 -6.35
CA PHE A 1191 28.74 -27.92 -7.11
C PHE A 1191 29.24 -28.64 -8.37
N GLY A 1192 28.69 -29.81 -8.67
CA GLY A 1192 29.16 -30.68 -9.76
C GLY A 1192 30.16 -31.76 -9.33
N GLU A 1193 30.61 -32.58 -10.28
CA GLU A 1193 31.43 -33.77 -10.03
C GLU A 1193 32.93 -33.53 -10.31
N GLY A 1194 33.79 -33.99 -9.39
CA GLY A 1194 35.25 -33.83 -9.48
C GLY A 1194 35.96 -34.12 -8.16
N SER A 1195 37.15 -33.54 -7.96
CA SER A 1195 37.91 -33.58 -6.70
C SER A 1195 38.12 -32.18 -6.13
N ALA A 1196 38.35 -32.08 -4.82
CA ALA A 1196 38.58 -30.83 -4.11
C ALA A 1196 39.76 -30.97 -3.13
N GLN A 1197 40.58 -29.92 -2.99
CA GLN A 1197 41.75 -29.91 -2.11
C GLN A 1197 41.98 -28.52 -1.51
N ILE A 1198 42.30 -28.44 -0.22
CA ILE A 1198 42.67 -27.19 0.47
C ILE A 1198 44.16 -27.23 0.85
N SER A 1199 44.95 -26.32 0.27
CA SER A 1199 46.37 -26.12 0.59
C SER A 1199 46.54 -24.91 1.53
N PRO A 1200 47.64 -24.80 2.32
CA PRO A 1200 48.79 -25.71 2.39
C PRO A 1200 48.60 -26.94 3.31
N GLU A 1201 47.79 -26.88 4.36
CA GLU A 1201 47.82 -27.87 5.46
C GLU A 1201 46.65 -28.87 5.51
N VAL A 1202 45.52 -28.60 4.83
CA VAL A 1202 44.27 -29.36 5.05
C VAL A 1202 44.17 -30.61 4.18
N GLY A 1203 44.74 -30.60 2.97
CA GLY A 1203 44.76 -31.73 2.05
C GLY A 1203 43.46 -31.92 1.27
N SER A 1204 43.25 -33.15 0.78
CA SER A 1204 42.05 -33.51 -0.01
C SER A 1204 40.78 -33.38 0.84
N VAL A 1205 39.73 -32.82 0.25
CA VAL A 1205 38.44 -32.60 0.91
C VAL A 1205 37.29 -33.11 0.03
N MET A 1206 36.16 -33.45 0.66
CA MET A 1206 35.03 -34.04 -0.06
C MET A 1206 34.27 -32.96 -0.85
N PRO A 1207 34.00 -33.17 -2.15
CA PRO A 1207 33.11 -32.29 -2.90
C PRO A 1207 31.70 -32.31 -2.35
N SER A 1208 31.10 -31.14 -2.15
CA SER A 1208 29.65 -30.99 -2.09
C SER A 1208 29.11 -31.16 -3.51
N ILE A 1209 28.39 -32.25 -3.80
CA ILE A 1209 27.82 -32.48 -5.14
C ILE A 1209 26.60 -31.57 -5.36
N PHE A 1210 25.83 -31.31 -4.30
CA PHE A 1210 24.58 -30.54 -4.31
C PHE A 1210 24.66 -29.15 -3.64
N GLY A 1211 25.86 -28.57 -3.47
CA GLY A 1211 26.01 -27.23 -2.87
C GLY A 1211 26.04 -27.17 -1.34
N GLU A 1212 26.02 -28.31 -0.65
CA GLU A 1212 26.11 -28.38 0.82
C GLU A 1212 27.37 -27.68 1.37
N GLN A 1213 27.26 -26.98 2.51
CA GLN A 1213 28.40 -26.32 3.13
C GLN A 1213 29.19 -27.30 4.02
N HIS A 1214 30.44 -27.55 3.68
CA HIS A 1214 31.38 -28.34 4.46
C HIS A 1214 32.41 -27.43 5.12
N CYS A 1215 32.94 -27.79 6.29
CA CYS A 1215 33.88 -26.95 6.99
C CYS A 1215 35.04 -27.74 7.62
N LYS A 1216 36.19 -27.08 7.75
CA LYS A 1216 37.41 -27.61 8.38
C LYS A 1216 37.92 -26.63 9.43
N MET A 1217 38.43 -27.17 10.53
CA MET A 1217 39.12 -26.39 11.55
C MET A 1217 40.61 -26.29 11.19
N VAL A 1218 41.15 -25.08 11.21
CA VAL A 1218 42.57 -24.76 10.98
C VAL A 1218 43.11 -23.95 12.16
N ALA A 1219 44.43 -24.01 12.41
CA ALA A 1219 45.07 -23.33 13.54
C ALA A 1219 46.46 -22.78 13.19
N PRO A 1220 46.55 -21.86 12.20
CA PRO A 1220 47.83 -21.37 11.72
C PRO A 1220 48.58 -20.57 12.79
N LYS A 1221 49.90 -20.73 12.83
CA LYS A 1221 50.80 -20.00 13.75
C LYS A 1221 51.25 -18.63 13.22
N GLN A 1222 51.04 -18.38 11.93
CA GLN A 1222 51.39 -17.16 11.21
C GLN A 1222 50.27 -16.85 10.20
N THR A 1223 50.24 -15.63 9.63
CA THR A 1223 49.23 -15.29 8.62
C THR A 1223 49.35 -16.24 7.41
N THR A 1224 48.28 -17.00 7.15
CA THR A 1224 48.25 -18.06 6.14
C THR A 1224 47.09 -17.83 5.17
N VAL A 1225 47.38 -17.92 3.88
CA VAL A 1225 46.35 -17.96 2.83
C VAL A 1225 46.06 -19.42 2.50
N TYR A 1226 44.86 -19.87 2.82
CA TYR A 1226 44.38 -21.18 2.38
C TYR A 1226 43.82 -21.05 0.96
N THR A 1227 44.15 -22.00 0.08
CA THR A 1227 43.60 -22.07 -1.28
C THR A 1227 42.80 -23.36 -1.42
N LEU A 1228 41.50 -23.25 -1.71
CA LEU A 1228 40.68 -24.35 -2.18
C LEU A 1228 40.84 -24.44 -3.70
N THR A 1229 41.20 -25.62 -4.21
CA THR A 1229 41.26 -25.92 -5.64
C THR A 1229 40.33 -27.11 -5.92
N VAL A 1230 39.55 -27.02 -7.00
CA VAL A 1230 38.71 -28.11 -7.49
C VAL A 1230 39.07 -28.47 -8.93
N SER A 1231 39.02 -29.77 -9.24
CA SER A 1231 39.41 -30.30 -10.56
C SER A 1231 38.36 -31.29 -11.06
N SER A 1232 37.89 -31.09 -12.29
CA SER A 1232 37.09 -32.10 -13.01
C SER A 1232 38.01 -33.03 -13.82
N ARG A 1233 37.48 -34.13 -14.38
CA ARG A 1233 38.28 -35.05 -15.22
C ARG A 1233 38.65 -34.48 -16.60
N GLU A 1234 37.94 -33.45 -17.08
CA GLU A 1234 38.01 -32.98 -18.48
C GLU A 1234 38.15 -31.44 -18.61
N GLY A 1235 38.17 -30.69 -17.51
CA GLY A 1235 38.18 -29.22 -17.52
C GLY A 1235 39.25 -28.58 -16.62
N GLN A 1236 39.53 -27.29 -16.84
CA GLN A 1236 40.50 -26.53 -16.05
C GLN A 1236 40.12 -26.44 -14.56
N PRO A 1237 41.11 -26.40 -13.65
CA PRO A 1237 40.85 -26.28 -12.22
C PRO A 1237 40.35 -24.89 -11.83
N ASP A 1238 39.31 -24.85 -10.99
CA ASP A 1238 38.81 -23.62 -10.35
C ASP A 1238 39.44 -23.50 -8.95
N SER A 1239 39.74 -22.28 -8.49
CA SER A 1239 40.35 -22.06 -7.19
C SER A 1239 39.95 -20.75 -6.52
N ARG A 1240 39.81 -20.77 -5.19
CA ARG A 1240 39.52 -19.61 -4.36
C ARG A 1240 40.37 -19.58 -3.10
N GLN A 1241 40.59 -18.38 -2.56
CA GLN A 1241 41.45 -18.15 -1.41
C GLN A 1241 40.70 -17.56 -0.22
N VAL A 1242 41.16 -17.93 0.98
CA VAL A 1242 40.75 -17.38 2.28
C VAL A 1242 42.01 -17.02 3.05
N ARG A 1243 42.08 -15.80 3.60
CA ARG A 1243 43.23 -15.34 4.38
C ARG A 1243 42.93 -15.35 5.89
N VAL A 1244 43.65 -16.19 6.63
CA VAL A 1244 43.64 -16.18 8.09
C VAL A 1244 44.83 -15.36 8.57
N ILE A 1245 44.56 -14.17 9.07
CA ILE A 1245 45.54 -13.22 9.61
C ILE A 1245 45.84 -13.57 11.07
N VAL A 1246 47.11 -13.77 11.38
CA VAL A 1246 47.56 -14.00 12.77
C VAL A 1246 48.16 -12.72 13.32
N ARG A 1247 47.62 -12.20 14.42
CA ARG A 1247 48.18 -11.05 15.14
C ARG A 1247 48.54 -11.45 16.57
N LEU A 1248 49.71 -10.99 17.03
CA LEU A 1248 50.05 -11.00 18.45
C LEU A 1248 49.13 -10.01 19.17
N ILE A 1249 48.20 -10.53 19.97
CA ILE A 1249 47.44 -9.72 20.91
C ILE A 1249 48.39 -9.47 22.10
N LEU A 1250 49.00 -8.29 22.11
CA LEU A 1250 49.53 -7.73 23.35
C LEU A 1250 48.33 -7.41 24.25
N GLN A 1251 48.26 -8.06 25.41
CA GLN A 1251 47.33 -7.72 26.49
C GLN A 1251 47.87 -6.53 27.30
#